data_AF-S3D1P6-F1
#
_entry.id   AF-S3D1P6-F1
#
_cell.length_a   1.000
_cell.length_b   1.000
_cell.length_c   1.000
_cell.angle_alpha   90.00
_cell.angle_beta   90.00
_cell.angle_gamma   90.00
#
_symmetry.space_group_name_H-M   'P 1'
#
loop_
_entity.id
_entity.type
_entity.pdbx_description
1 polymer ?
#
loop_
_entity_poly.entity_id
_entity_poly.type
_entity_poly.pdbx_seq_one_letter_code
_entity_poly.pdbx_strand_id
1 'polypeptide(L)'
;MTDNLKTPKVNTRKSAEINPPKDLLQVEDVQLLAEGITTVVTLHLKAHHLICYSSPSTPPQGTSTPSKPAKSRSVVFAYALFSSVIYRPTPPTSSHQSSIRIRTRDFRFARLIFNQDKQARDVFETLKSCTCTLGSIDKLYAFECVQPNGEGINGWEIYDAKAEWKRQGISDKEPDRGWRISKINVDYGFSETYPALLPVPSSISDNTLNYAGRYRSRARIPALTYLHPVNNCSITRCSQPLTGLRGNRSIQDEKLVAACFSASAPLAERDVNSSISSRASPASSQVDLDLEKVEGELSDTEKLEDQMISASSKIEIQDAPHIYGAQQNNLIVDARPTVNALAMQAAGKGSENMEHYKFAKKAYLGIDNIHVMRKSLDVVIEAIKDSDVSKLPPNRDLLAKSGWLKHITGVLDGSALIARQVGIQHSHVLIHCSDGWDRTSQLSALSQLMLDPYYRTIEGFVVLVEKDWLSYGHMFQLRGGYLNSEKWFKIDKDAMAGSAINPGDRGEGRSDTFETLFQGTKRLFAKTQTSAQDHADRESGDLLEDAKSANSAKEATDLENISPIFHQFLDATYQLLHQHPTRFEFNERFLKRMLYHLYSCQYGTFLYNNEKSRLDARVHERTNSVWGYFLANKVQFLNPQYNGEINDNVRGQERLLFPKLDKVRWWNDVFNRSDADMNGPSNAVTERYLGGDMTPDRGRSSPSPRPNPNNLGINQGVLTGVETAHAALTVNRTSSPTRVVSNGAVAGFATLRDGIAGLGLGKGKSASGSSSGANGGNSPASWKGKGREMEVEMQRELEIQTSCIKFTGFSTANVSRDMVAIKSGVFRIEKTNLV
;
A
#
# COMPACT_ATOMS: atom_id res chain seq x y z
N MET A 1 57.38 2.76 41.48
CA MET A 1 56.91 2.06 42.70
C MET A 1 55.77 2.87 43.28
N THR A 2 54.71 2.21 43.80
CA THR A 2 53.85 2.62 44.93
C THR A 2 53.27 4.05 44.98
N ASP A 3 51.96 4.30 45.19
CA ASP A 3 50.87 3.36 45.49
C ASP A 3 49.45 4.00 45.40
N ASN A 4 48.42 3.22 45.77
CA ASN A 4 47.04 3.65 46.12
C ASN A 4 46.01 3.92 44.99
N LEU A 5 45.69 2.89 44.22
CA LEU A 5 44.34 2.74 43.63
C LEU A 5 43.37 2.17 44.69
N LYS A 6 42.34 2.93 45.08
CA LYS A 6 41.23 2.40 45.92
C LYS A 6 40.14 1.79 45.05
N THR A 7 39.87 0.50 45.24
CA THR A 7 38.78 -0.20 44.56
C THR A 7 37.40 0.24 45.10
N PRO A 8 36.42 0.58 44.24
CA PRO A 8 35.05 0.76 44.66
C PRO A 8 34.43 -0.60 45.01
N LYS A 9 33.63 -0.67 46.08
CA LYS A 9 33.00 -1.91 46.53
C LYS A 9 31.95 -2.38 45.52
N VAL A 10 32.09 -3.61 45.02
CA VAL A 10 31.06 -4.28 44.22
C VAL A 10 29.81 -4.46 45.09
N ASN A 11 28.76 -3.71 44.79
CA ASN A 11 27.51 -3.75 45.55
C ASN A 11 26.62 -4.85 44.98
N THR A 12 26.75 -6.07 45.51
CA THR A 12 26.03 -7.28 45.07
C THR A 12 24.54 -7.21 45.41
N ARG A 13 23.79 -6.35 44.71
CA ARG A 13 22.34 -6.46 44.63
C ARG A 13 21.99 -7.84 44.09
N LYS A 14 21.22 -8.60 44.87
CA LYS A 14 20.72 -9.92 44.46
C LYS A 14 20.06 -9.81 43.10
N SER A 15 20.35 -10.77 42.22
CA SER A 15 19.56 -10.99 41.01
C SER A 15 18.09 -11.12 41.40
N ALA A 16 17.26 -10.19 40.94
CA ALA A 16 15.82 -10.33 41.08
C ALA A 16 15.40 -11.53 40.22
N GLU A 17 14.89 -12.58 40.87
CA GLU A 17 14.22 -13.66 40.16
C GLU A 17 12.97 -13.09 39.51
N ILE A 18 13.07 -12.78 38.22
CA ILE A 18 11.91 -12.48 37.37
C ILE A 18 11.14 -13.79 37.26
N ASN A 19 10.20 -14.00 38.19
CA ASN A 19 9.27 -15.11 38.15
C ASN A 19 8.68 -15.18 36.73
N PRO A 20 8.76 -16.33 36.04
CA PRO A 20 8.25 -16.43 34.68
C PRO A 20 6.76 -16.07 34.68
N PRO A 21 6.28 -15.26 33.71
CA PRO A 21 4.92 -14.76 33.73
C PRO A 21 3.93 -15.93 33.78
N LYS A 22 3.17 -15.97 34.88
CA LYS A 22 2.24 -17.04 35.23
C LYS A 22 1.24 -17.23 34.09
N ASP A 23 1.02 -18.48 33.71
CA ASP A 23 0.04 -18.81 32.67
C ASP A 23 -1.38 -18.46 33.12
N LEU A 24 -2.15 -17.86 32.22
CA LEU A 24 -3.56 -17.52 32.42
C LEU A 24 -4.42 -18.79 32.35
N LEU A 25 -4.03 -19.72 31.48
CA LEU A 25 -4.61 -21.05 31.34
C LEU A 25 -3.54 -22.03 30.82
N GLN A 26 -3.46 -23.21 31.44
CA GLN A 26 -2.66 -24.35 30.99
C GLN A 26 -3.61 -25.50 30.64
N VAL A 27 -3.40 -26.17 29.50
CA VAL A 27 -4.21 -27.33 29.07
C VAL A 27 -3.29 -28.42 28.50
N GLU A 28 -3.36 -29.61 29.09
CA GLU A 28 -2.56 -30.78 28.72
C GLU A 28 -3.31 -31.71 27.75
N ASP A 29 -2.60 -32.66 27.15
CA ASP A 29 -3.11 -33.68 26.22
C ASP A 29 -3.89 -33.15 24.99
N VAL A 30 -3.55 -31.95 24.52
CA VAL A 30 -4.11 -31.38 23.29
C VAL A 30 -3.34 -31.90 22.08
N GLN A 31 -4.02 -32.30 21.01
CA GLN A 31 -3.35 -32.62 19.74
C GLN A 31 -3.23 -31.35 18.89
N LEU A 32 -2.00 -30.98 18.55
CA LEU A 32 -1.68 -29.96 17.55
C LEU A 32 -1.46 -30.63 16.19
N LEU A 33 -2.37 -30.38 15.25
CA LEU A 33 -2.19 -30.66 13.82
C LEU A 33 -1.70 -29.39 13.12
N ALA A 34 -0.50 -29.45 12.54
CA ALA A 34 0.06 -28.41 11.69
C ALA A 34 0.95 -29.06 10.62
N GLU A 35 1.01 -28.48 9.41
CA GLU A 35 1.87 -28.96 8.30
C GLU A 35 1.64 -30.46 7.94
N GLY A 36 0.44 -30.99 8.21
CA GLY A 36 0.13 -32.40 8.05
C GLY A 36 0.89 -33.34 9.01
N ILE A 37 1.24 -32.85 10.20
CA ILE A 37 1.84 -33.59 11.32
C ILE A 37 1.00 -33.34 12.58
N THR A 38 0.55 -34.42 13.23
CA THR A 38 -0.12 -34.36 14.54
C THR A 38 0.89 -34.60 15.66
N THR A 39 0.94 -33.71 16.65
CA THR A 39 1.82 -33.80 17.83
C THR A 39 1.01 -33.53 19.09
N VAL A 40 1.21 -34.33 20.15
CA VAL A 40 0.61 -34.04 21.47
C VAL A 40 1.39 -32.90 22.14
N VAL A 41 0.67 -31.90 22.63
CA VAL A 41 1.23 -30.68 23.23
C VAL A 41 0.50 -30.27 24.50
N THR A 42 1.24 -29.63 25.41
CA THR A 42 0.67 -28.80 26.47
C THR A 42 0.56 -27.36 25.97
N LEU A 43 -0.63 -26.78 26.08
CA LEU A 43 -0.90 -25.37 25.79
C LEU A 43 -0.65 -24.51 27.04
N HIS A 44 0.05 -23.41 26.86
CA HIS A 44 0.23 -22.36 27.84
C HIS A 44 -0.23 -21.03 27.22
N LEU A 45 -1.33 -20.47 27.75
CA LEU A 45 -1.86 -19.17 27.33
C LEU A 45 -1.27 -18.10 28.26
N LYS A 46 -0.40 -17.25 27.72
CA LYS A 46 0.16 -16.08 28.40
C LYS A 46 -0.58 -14.81 27.96
N ALA A 47 -0.20 -13.64 28.48
CA ALA A 47 -0.82 -12.36 28.13
C ALA A 47 -0.80 -12.04 26.62
N HIS A 48 0.28 -12.42 25.91
CA HIS A 48 0.52 -12.05 24.50
C HIS A 48 0.74 -13.24 23.54
N HIS A 49 0.82 -14.46 24.07
CA HIS A 49 1.26 -15.63 23.32
C HIS A 49 0.52 -16.89 23.73
N LEU A 50 0.15 -17.69 22.73
CA LEU A 50 -0.10 -19.12 22.89
C LEU A 50 1.22 -19.85 22.65
N ILE A 51 1.64 -20.66 23.62
CA ILE A 51 2.83 -21.53 23.51
C ILE A 51 2.37 -22.98 23.61
N CYS A 52 2.70 -23.78 22.60
CA CYS A 52 2.46 -25.22 22.58
C CYS A 52 3.79 -25.95 22.80
N TYR A 53 3.98 -26.61 23.94
CA TYR A 53 5.17 -27.45 24.18
C TYR A 53 4.88 -28.89 23.76
N SER A 54 5.68 -29.44 22.86
CA SER A 54 5.62 -30.84 22.48
C SER A 54 6.27 -31.72 23.55
N SER A 55 5.53 -32.72 24.03
CA SER A 55 6.07 -33.74 24.91
C SER A 55 7.23 -34.49 24.23
N PRO A 56 8.36 -34.75 24.91
CA PRO A 56 9.48 -35.47 24.32
C PRO A 56 9.06 -36.89 23.98
N SER A 57 9.27 -37.32 22.74
CA SER A 57 9.00 -38.69 22.31
C SER A 57 9.91 -39.66 23.06
N THR A 58 9.33 -40.55 23.87
CA THR A 58 10.07 -41.63 24.53
C THR A 58 10.83 -42.46 23.49
N PRO A 59 12.15 -42.66 23.63
CA PRO A 59 12.88 -43.53 22.71
C PRO A 59 12.35 -44.97 22.83
N PRO A 60 12.31 -45.75 21.74
CA PRO A 60 11.88 -47.14 21.80
C PRO A 60 12.77 -47.93 22.77
N GLN A 61 12.15 -48.75 23.62
CA GLN A 61 12.87 -49.54 24.62
C GLN A 61 13.81 -50.53 23.91
N GLY A 62 15.12 -50.31 23.99
CA GLY A 62 16.13 -51.18 23.39
C GLY A 62 17.54 -50.60 23.22
N THR A 63 17.71 -49.28 23.13
CA THR A 63 19.04 -48.68 22.88
C THR A 63 19.70 -48.15 24.16
N SER A 64 20.68 -48.88 24.68
CA SER A 64 21.43 -48.59 25.91
C SER A 64 22.58 -47.58 25.72
N THR A 65 22.28 -46.38 25.22
CA THR A 65 23.25 -45.27 25.13
C THR A 65 22.70 -43.99 25.79
N PRO A 66 23.53 -43.24 26.56
CA PRO A 66 23.11 -41.99 27.20
C PRO A 66 23.00 -40.87 26.15
N SER A 67 21.86 -40.82 25.47
CA SER A 67 21.54 -39.73 24.54
C SER A 67 21.37 -38.40 25.30
N LYS A 68 21.83 -37.30 24.69
CA LYS A 68 21.62 -35.95 25.22
C LYS A 68 20.11 -35.72 25.41
N PRO A 69 19.66 -35.07 26.51
CA PRO A 69 18.24 -34.89 26.78
C PRO A 69 17.54 -34.25 25.58
N ALA A 70 16.47 -34.90 25.10
CA ALA A 70 15.73 -34.45 23.93
C ALA A 70 15.15 -33.07 24.20
N LYS A 71 15.62 -32.05 23.48
CA LYS A 71 15.11 -30.68 23.61
C LYS A 71 13.63 -30.65 23.24
N SER A 72 12.77 -30.42 24.23
CA SER A 72 11.33 -30.19 24.03
C SER A 72 11.14 -29.10 22.98
N ARG A 73 10.45 -29.44 21.89
CA ARG A 73 10.12 -28.47 20.84
C ARG A 73 8.95 -27.63 21.33
N SER A 74 8.99 -26.32 21.08
CA SER A 74 7.85 -25.45 21.34
C SER A 74 7.45 -24.69 20.08
N VAL A 75 6.15 -24.48 19.93
CA VAL A 75 5.55 -23.70 18.86
C VAL A 75 4.89 -22.49 19.50
N VAL A 76 5.25 -21.29 19.04
CA VAL A 76 4.71 -20.02 19.55
C VAL A 76 3.80 -19.38 18.51
N PHE A 77 2.72 -18.77 18.97
CA PHE A 77 1.85 -17.88 18.21
C PHE A 77 1.63 -16.59 19.02
N ALA A 78 2.09 -15.45 18.51
CA ALA A 78 1.78 -14.14 19.09
C ALA A 78 0.34 -13.74 18.75
N TYR A 79 -0.40 -13.20 19.72
CA TYR A 79 -1.83 -12.91 19.58
C TYR A 79 -2.16 -11.88 18.47
N ALA A 80 -1.28 -10.91 18.22
CA ALA A 80 -1.45 -9.93 17.14
C ALA A 80 -1.37 -10.54 15.72
N LEU A 81 -0.80 -11.75 15.57
CA LEU A 81 -0.77 -12.48 14.30
C LEU A 81 -2.10 -13.15 13.95
N PHE A 82 -3.07 -13.27 14.87
CA PHE A 82 -4.34 -13.94 14.58
C PHE A 82 -5.15 -13.20 13.49
N SER A 83 -5.89 -13.99 12.70
CA SER A 83 -6.70 -13.50 11.57
C SER A 83 -7.90 -14.42 11.21
N SER A 84 -7.98 -15.59 11.84
CA SER A 84 -9.19 -16.40 11.97
C SER A 84 -8.98 -17.37 13.13
N VAL A 85 -9.96 -17.51 14.01
CA VAL A 85 -9.99 -18.51 15.10
C VAL A 85 -11.38 -19.14 15.06
N ILE A 86 -11.45 -20.41 14.66
CA ILE A 86 -12.71 -21.14 14.46
C ILE A 86 -12.79 -22.28 15.48
N TYR A 87 -13.63 -22.14 16.50
CA TYR A 87 -13.96 -23.21 17.45
C TYR A 87 -15.12 -24.05 16.90
N ARG A 88 -14.94 -25.37 16.92
CA ARG A 88 -15.96 -26.38 16.64
C ARG A 88 -16.23 -27.19 17.90
N PRO A 89 -17.44 -27.11 18.48
CA PRO A 89 -17.83 -28.00 19.56
C PRO A 89 -17.90 -29.45 19.10
N THR A 90 -17.82 -30.40 20.03
CA THR A 90 -18.13 -31.81 19.76
C THR A 90 -19.58 -31.95 19.24
N PRO A 91 -19.83 -32.48 18.03
CA PRO A 91 -21.19 -32.59 17.50
C PRO A 91 -22.00 -33.66 18.27
N PRO A 92 -23.28 -33.41 18.63
CA PRO A 92 -24.05 -34.31 19.52
C PRO A 92 -24.24 -35.75 19.05
N THR A 93 -24.02 -36.03 17.75
CA THR A 93 -24.28 -37.32 17.09
C THR A 93 -23.01 -37.99 16.55
N SER A 94 -21.81 -37.48 16.87
CA SER A 94 -20.55 -37.97 16.30
C SER A 94 -19.45 -38.16 17.35
N SER A 95 -18.47 -39.00 17.05
CA SER A 95 -17.24 -39.15 17.84
C SER A 95 -16.17 -38.09 17.50
N HIS A 96 -16.49 -37.07 16.71
CA HIS A 96 -15.53 -36.02 16.35
C HIS A 96 -15.24 -35.10 17.54
N GLN A 97 -13.96 -35.06 17.94
CA GLN A 97 -13.48 -34.25 19.04
C GLN A 97 -13.59 -32.74 18.75
N SER A 98 -13.97 -31.97 19.77
CA SER A 98 -13.94 -30.50 19.73
C SER A 98 -12.57 -29.95 19.30
N SER A 99 -12.55 -28.89 18.50
CA SER A 99 -11.31 -28.35 17.95
C SER A 99 -11.32 -26.83 17.75
N ILE A 100 -10.14 -26.22 17.70
CA ILE A 100 -9.93 -24.81 17.34
C ILE A 100 -8.97 -24.75 16.16
N ARG A 101 -9.40 -24.21 15.01
CA ARG A 101 -8.53 -23.90 13.87
C ARG A 101 -8.09 -22.43 13.93
N ILE A 102 -6.79 -22.21 14.08
CA ILE A 102 -6.14 -20.90 14.11
C ILE A 102 -5.50 -20.65 12.74
N ARG A 103 -5.72 -19.45 12.18
CA ARG A 103 -5.02 -18.90 11.02
C ARG A 103 -4.32 -17.61 11.39
N THR A 104 -3.05 -17.52 11.03
CA THR A 104 -2.20 -16.35 11.27
C THR A 104 -1.94 -15.54 10.00
N ARG A 105 -1.41 -14.32 10.18
CA ARG A 105 -1.03 -13.39 9.10
C ARG A 105 0.31 -13.71 8.45
N ASP A 106 1.16 -14.49 9.08
CA ASP A 106 2.32 -15.15 8.47
C ASP A 106 1.94 -16.49 7.80
N PHE A 107 0.67 -16.64 7.42
CA PHE A 107 0.08 -17.75 6.66
C PHE A 107 0.28 -19.15 7.26
N ARG A 108 0.45 -19.23 8.60
CA ARG A 108 0.47 -20.51 9.32
C ARG A 108 -0.95 -20.90 9.72
N PHE A 109 -1.27 -22.16 9.51
CA PHE A 109 -2.54 -22.78 9.88
C PHE A 109 -2.24 -23.87 10.91
N ALA A 110 -3.02 -23.89 11.99
CA ALA A 110 -2.86 -24.86 13.07
C ALA A 110 -4.24 -25.27 13.58
N ARG A 111 -4.44 -26.55 13.86
CA ARG A 111 -5.65 -27.07 14.49
C ARG A 111 -5.30 -27.72 15.82
N LEU A 112 -5.90 -27.19 16.88
CA LEU A 112 -5.88 -27.76 18.22
C LEU A 112 -7.11 -28.67 18.35
N ILE A 113 -6.93 -29.90 18.80
CA ILE A 113 -7.99 -30.89 19.00
C ILE A 113 -7.99 -31.32 20.47
N PHE A 114 -9.15 -31.25 21.11
CA PHE A 114 -9.30 -31.38 22.56
C PHE A 114 -10.20 -32.56 22.92
N ASN A 115 -9.79 -33.30 23.95
CA ASN A 115 -10.56 -34.44 24.46
C ASN A 115 -11.86 -34.02 25.15
N GLN A 116 -11.97 -32.76 25.62
CA GLN A 116 -13.15 -32.23 26.30
C GLN A 116 -13.60 -30.90 25.68
N ASP A 117 -14.88 -30.80 25.32
CA ASP A 117 -15.46 -29.58 24.73
C ASP A 117 -15.33 -28.35 25.64
N LYS A 118 -15.38 -28.56 26.97
CA LYS A 118 -15.15 -27.49 27.95
C LYS A 118 -13.75 -26.89 27.80
N GLN A 119 -12.70 -27.71 27.69
CA GLN A 119 -11.32 -27.22 27.51
C GLN A 119 -11.17 -26.41 26.21
N ALA A 120 -11.77 -26.87 25.11
CA ALA A 120 -11.78 -26.13 23.85
C ALA A 120 -12.48 -24.78 23.99
N ARG A 121 -13.62 -24.71 24.69
CA ARG A 121 -14.37 -23.48 24.92
C ARG A 121 -13.64 -22.51 25.84
N ASP A 122 -13.10 -23.00 26.95
CA ASP A 122 -12.33 -22.20 27.92
C ASP A 122 -11.10 -21.58 27.24
N VAL A 123 -10.39 -22.34 26.39
CA VAL A 123 -9.29 -21.82 25.54
C VAL A 123 -9.78 -20.79 24.53
N PHE A 124 -10.86 -21.07 23.80
CA PHE A 124 -11.39 -20.16 22.76
C PHE A 124 -11.78 -18.79 23.34
N GLU A 125 -12.54 -18.75 24.43
CA GLU A 125 -12.95 -17.50 25.08
C GLU A 125 -11.77 -16.79 25.77
N THR A 126 -10.78 -17.53 26.31
CA THR A 126 -9.55 -16.93 26.85
C THR A 126 -8.75 -16.23 25.73
N LEU A 127 -8.53 -16.91 24.60
CA LEU A 127 -7.86 -16.30 23.44
C LEU A 127 -8.62 -15.07 22.94
N LYS A 128 -9.95 -15.16 22.79
CA LYS A 128 -10.81 -14.05 22.37
C LYS A 128 -10.70 -12.85 23.31
N SER A 129 -10.74 -13.11 24.63
CA SER A 129 -10.60 -12.09 25.66
C SER A 129 -9.25 -11.38 25.57
N CYS A 130 -8.14 -12.14 25.58
CA CYS A 130 -6.79 -11.60 25.51
C CYS A 130 -6.52 -10.81 24.23
N THR A 131 -7.09 -11.21 23.08
CA THR A 131 -6.81 -10.53 21.80
C THR A 131 -7.71 -9.31 21.57
N CYS A 132 -9.01 -9.41 21.84
CA CYS A 132 -10.00 -8.44 21.37
C CYS A 132 -10.39 -7.38 22.40
N THR A 133 -10.06 -7.55 23.68
CA THR A 133 -10.49 -6.62 24.76
C THR A 133 -9.43 -5.60 25.17
N LEU A 134 -8.25 -5.62 24.52
CA LEU A 134 -7.13 -4.70 24.79
C LEU A 134 -7.58 -3.23 24.80
N GLY A 135 -8.26 -2.79 23.73
CA GLY A 135 -8.85 -1.44 23.63
C GLY A 135 -7.87 -0.27 23.50
N SER A 136 -6.56 -0.55 23.47
CA SER A 136 -5.49 0.40 23.13
C SER A 136 -4.22 -0.34 22.70
N ILE A 137 -3.45 0.24 21.77
CA ILE A 137 -2.14 -0.23 21.32
C ILE A 137 -1.12 -0.33 22.45
N ASP A 138 -1.22 0.53 23.47
CA ASP A 138 -0.33 0.59 24.62
C ASP A 138 -0.32 -0.69 25.48
N LYS A 139 -1.24 -1.64 25.22
CA LYS A 139 -1.29 -2.98 25.82
C LYS A 139 -0.79 -4.09 24.90
N LEU A 140 -0.13 -3.77 23.79
CA LEU A 140 0.53 -4.77 22.93
C LEU A 140 1.91 -5.15 23.49
N TYR A 141 2.38 -6.35 23.14
CA TYR A 141 3.62 -6.92 23.67
C TYR A 141 4.86 -6.02 23.55
N ALA A 142 4.93 -5.13 22.54
CA ALA A 142 6.00 -4.15 22.36
C ALA A 142 6.28 -3.27 23.60
N PHE A 143 5.27 -3.03 24.44
CA PHE A 143 5.37 -2.23 25.68
C PHE A 143 5.73 -3.07 26.92
N GLU A 144 5.65 -4.41 26.83
CA GLU A 144 6.05 -5.36 27.88
C GLU A 144 7.36 -6.11 27.53
N CYS A 145 7.85 -6.00 26.29
CA CYS A 145 9.02 -6.71 25.81
C CYS A 145 10.32 -6.12 26.40
N VAL A 146 10.68 -6.54 27.61
CA VAL A 146 11.97 -6.20 28.25
C VAL A 146 13.13 -6.68 27.37
N GLN A 147 14.16 -5.85 27.17
CA GLN A 147 15.37 -6.27 26.45
C GLN A 147 16.15 -7.35 27.22
N PRO A 148 16.74 -8.34 26.54
CA PRO A 148 17.72 -9.23 27.15
C PRO A 148 19.05 -8.49 27.43
N ASN A 149 19.10 -7.80 28.57
CA ASN A 149 20.30 -7.27 29.24
C ASN A 149 21.33 -6.50 28.37
N GLY A 150 21.04 -5.23 28.08
CA GLY A 150 22.04 -4.14 28.17
C GLY A 150 23.12 -4.00 27.09
N GLU A 151 23.40 -5.01 26.27
CA GLU A 151 24.47 -4.97 25.23
C GLU A 151 23.91 -4.98 23.80
N GLY A 152 22.72 -4.39 23.61
CA GLY A 152 22.02 -4.31 22.31
C GLY A 152 22.28 -3.01 21.54
N ILE A 153 22.33 -3.10 20.21
CA ILE A 153 22.35 -1.93 19.31
C ILE A 153 21.00 -1.20 19.42
N ASN A 154 21.00 0.11 19.71
CA ASN A 154 19.75 0.88 19.77
C ASN A 154 19.17 1.06 18.35
N GLY A 155 18.18 0.24 18.03
CA GLY A 155 17.51 0.26 16.73
C GLY A 155 16.71 1.54 16.43
N TRP A 156 16.59 2.49 17.37
CA TRP A 156 15.95 3.79 17.12
C TRP A 156 16.91 4.84 16.54
N GLU A 157 18.23 4.66 16.71
CA GLU A 157 19.25 5.66 16.32
C GLU A 157 19.78 5.48 14.88
N ILE A 158 19.33 4.45 14.16
CA ILE A 158 19.83 4.10 12.81
C ILE A 158 19.41 5.12 11.74
N TYR A 159 18.25 5.78 11.92
CA TYR A 159 17.72 6.74 10.96
C TYR A 159 17.78 8.17 11.51
N ASP A 160 18.75 8.96 11.02
CA ASP A 160 18.68 10.42 11.05
C ASP A 160 18.33 10.92 9.64
N ALA A 161 17.20 11.62 9.53
CA ALA A 161 16.76 12.25 8.29
C ALA A 161 17.81 13.23 7.74
N LYS A 162 18.53 13.97 8.60
CA LYS A 162 19.57 14.91 8.14
C LYS A 162 20.79 14.19 7.59
N ALA A 163 21.20 13.07 8.21
CA ALA A 163 22.27 12.23 7.69
C ALA A 163 21.91 11.64 6.31
N GLU A 164 20.66 11.17 6.12
CA GLU A 164 20.20 10.64 4.83
C GLU A 164 20.09 11.73 3.75
N TRP A 165 19.56 12.92 4.05
CA TRP A 165 19.56 14.03 3.09
C TRP A 165 21.00 14.48 2.75
N LYS A 166 21.91 14.49 3.73
CA LYS A 166 23.33 14.75 3.48
C LYS A 166 23.96 13.68 2.59
N ARG A 167 23.65 12.39 2.79
CA ARG A 167 24.12 11.28 1.94
C ARG A 167 23.70 11.47 0.47
N GLN A 168 22.51 12.03 0.24
CA GLN A 168 22.03 12.40 -1.10
C GLN A 168 22.58 13.75 -1.62
N GLY A 169 23.46 14.43 -0.87
CA GLY A 169 24.11 15.67 -1.28
C GLY A 169 23.31 16.95 -0.97
N ILE A 170 22.44 16.93 0.05
CA ILE A 170 21.64 18.08 0.51
C ILE A 170 22.05 18.44 1.94
N SER A 171 22.68 19.60 2.13
CA SER A 171 23.13 20.04 3.44
C SER A 171 23.31 21.56 3.51
N ASP A 172 22.97 22.17 4.65
CA ASP A 172 23.16 23.59 4.98
C ASP A 172 24.63 24.11 4.88
N LYS A 173 25.59 23.25 4.52
CA LYS A 173 27.04 23.51 4.47
C LYS A 173 27.70 23.20 3.12
N GLU A 174 26.97 22.64 2.17
CA GLU A 174 27.47 22.25 0.85
C GLU A 174 26.75 23.10 -0.23
N PRO A 175 27.34 23.29 -1.43
CA PRO A 175 26.70 24.06 -2.49
C PRO A 175 25.34 23.47 -2.84
N ASP A 176 24.33 24.34 -2.83
CA ASP A 176 22.92 23.96 -2.99
C ASP A 176 22.66 23.27 -4.35
N ARG A 177 22.21 22.01 -4.31
CA ARG A 177 21.79 21.24 -5.50
C ARG A 177 20.37 21.63 -6.00
N GLY A 178 19.87 22.78 -5.58
CA GLY A 178 18.51 23.28 -5.81
C GLY A 178 17.49 22.84 -4.77
N TRP A 179 17.92 22.28 -3.63
CA TRP A 179 17.06 21.70 -2.59
C TRP A 179 17.47 22.17 -1.19
N ARG A 180 16.53 22.78 -0.45
CA ARG A 180 16.68 23.17 0.95
C ARG A 180 15.83 22.29 1.86
N ILE A 181 16.26 22.09 3.11
CA ILE A 181 15.44 21.41 4.12
C ILE A 181 14.53 22.45 4.80
N SER A 182 13.24 22.45 4.45
CA SER A 182 12.24 23.25 5.15
C SER A 182 11.93 22.66 6.54
N LYS A 183 11.68 23.57 7.49
CA LYS A 183 11.26 23.28 8.87
C LYS A 183 9.79 23.65 9.12
N ILE A 184 9.02 23.94 8.06
CA ILE A 184 7.60 24.33 8.11
C ILE A 184 6.70 23.31 8.83
N ASN A 185 7.16 22.06 8.95
CA ASN A 185 6.41 20.95 9.56
C ASN A 185 7.05 20.42 10.85
N VAL A 186 7.98 21.16 11.48
CA VAL A 186 8.76 20.66 12.63
C VAL A 186 7.91 20.36 13.88
N ASP A 187 6.76 21.02 14.00
CA ASP A 187 5.70 20.82 15.00
C ASP A 187 4.55 19.93 14.48
N TYR A 188 4.65 19.46 13.24
CA TYR A 188 3.63 18.76 12.45
C TYR A 188 2.33 19.55 12.20
N GLY A 189 2.32 20.86 12.45
CA GLY A 189 1.15 21.74 12.28
C GLY A 189 0.77 22.00 10.82
N PHE A 190 1.74 21.91 9.91
CA PHE A 190 1.51 22.04 8.46
C PHE A 190 0.88 20.77 7.85
N SER A 191 1.37 19.59 8.21
CA SER A 191 0.80 18.29 7.83
C SER A 191 1.20 17.18 8.81
N GLU A 192 0.24 16.76 9.65
CA GLU A 192 0.38 15.71 10.68
C GLU A 192 0.90 14.35 10.17
N THR A 193 0.85 14.12 8.86
CA THR A 193 1.16 12.83 8.22
C THR A 193 2.47 12.83 7.45
N TYR A 194 3.16 13.97 7.40
CA TYR A 194 4.48 14.15 6.80
C TYR A 194 5.57 14.24 7.88
N PRO A 195 6.84 14.00 7.53
CA PRO A 195 7.93 14.10 8.48
C PRO A 195 8.17 15.55 8.92
N ALA A 196 8.87 15.72 10.04
CA ALA A 196 9.21 17.03 10.60
C ALA A 196 10.10 17.90 9.69
N LEU A 197 10.88 17.26 8.81
CA LEU A 197 11.83 17.89 7.89
C LEU A 197 11.46 17.57 6.44
N LEU A 198 11.24 18.60 5.62
CA LEU A 198 10.78 18.45 4.23
C LEU A 198 11.79 19.07 3.25
N PRO A 199 12.51 18.27 2.44
CA PRO A 199 13.35 18.83 1.40
C PRO A 199 12.48 19.29 0.22
N VAL A 200 12.65 20.55 -0.13
CA VAL A 200 11.84 21.29 -1.12
C VAL A 200 12.77 22.13 -2.01
N PRO A 201 12.34 22.58 -3.20
CA PRO A 201 13.18 23.39 -4.06
C PRO A 201 13.57 24.70 -3.39
N SER A 202 14.85 25.09 -3.46
CA SER A 202 15.36 26.26 -2.73
C SER A 202 14.77 27.59 -3.19
N SER A 203 14.31 27.67 -4.44
CA SER A 203 13.59 28.81 -5.01
C SER A 203 12.15 28.97 -4.51
N ILE A 204 11.63 28.03 -3.71
CA ILE A 204 10.27 28.08 -3.16
C ILE A 204 10.35 28.46 -1.68
N SER A 205 9.65 29.52 -1.28
CA SER A 205 9.55 29.98 0.11
C SER A 205 8.50 29.19 0.90
N ASP A 206 8.63 29.14 2.23
CA ASP A 206 7.66 28.48 3.11
C ASP A 206 6.26 29.14 3.05
N ASN A 207 6.19 30.43 2.69
CA ASN A 207 4.93 31.10 2.36
C ASN A 207 4.26 30.49 1.11
N THR A 208 5.02 30.19 0.05
CA THR A 208 4.50 29.49 -1.13
C THR A 208 4.04 28.07 -0.79
N LEU A 209 4.77 27.36 0.09
CA LEU A 209 4.35 26.03 0.57
C LEU A 209 3.02 26.09 1.34
N ASN A 210 2.78 27.12 2.16
CA ASN A 210 1.52 27.31 2.88
C ASN A 210 0.30 27.42 1.93
N TYR A 211 0.43 28.09 0.79
CA TYR A 211 -0.64 28.16 -0.20
C TYR A 211 -0.77 26.88 -1.05
N ALA A 212 0.34 26.26 -1.46
CA ALA A 212 0.33 24.98 -2.18
C ALA A 212 -0.24 23.84 -1.32
N GLY A 213 0.06 23.82 -0.02
CA GLY A 213 -0.47 22.86 0.94
C GLY A 213 -1.99 22.86 1.04
N ARG A 214 -2.64 24.03 0.94
CA ARG A 214 -4.11 24.14 0.90
C ARG A 214 -4.74 23.51 -0.34
N TYR A 215 -3.97 23.34 -1.42
CA TYR A 215 -4.41 22.75 -2.69
C TYR A 215 -4.04 21.25 -2.81
N ARG A 216 -3.20 20.71 -1.92
CA ARG A 216 -2.82 19.29 -1.86
C ARG A 216 -3.57 18.60 -0.72
N SER A 217 -4.09 17.40 -0.97
CA SER A 217 -4.88 16.69 0.05
C SER A 217 -4.06 16.45 1.33
N ARG A 218 -4.58 16.92 2.48
CA ARG A 218 -3.91 16.88 3.80
C ARG A 218 -2.57 17.64 3.87
N ALA A 219 -2.37 18.65 3.02
CA ALA A 219 -1.12 19.41 2.87
C ALA A 219 0.14 18.56 2.57
N ARG A 220 -0.05 17.35 2.04
CA ARG A 220 1.04 16.47 1.58
C ARG A 220 1.56 16.94 0.21
N ILE A 221 2.26 18.07 0.24
CA ILE A 221 2.84 18.78 -0.92
C ILE A 221 3.88 17.94 -1.69
N PRO A 222 4.21 18.30 -2.94
CA PRO A 222 5.45 17.87 -3.59
C PRO A 222 6.68 18.13 -2.71
N ALA A 223 7.24 17.05 -2.16
CA ALA A 223 8.49 17.04 -1.42
C ALA A 223 9.44 15.98 -2.00
N LEU A 224 10.75 16.23 -1.92
CA LEU A 224 11.77 15.27 -2.37
C LEU A 224 11.69 13.97 -1.56
N THR A 225 11.96 12.84 -2.20
CA THR A 225 12.28 11.58 -1.51
C THR A 225 13.60 10.96 -1.96
N TYR A 226 14.02 11.21 -3.21
CA TYR A 226 15.30 10.76 -3.74
C TYR A 226 15.91 11.76 -4.73
N LEU A 227 17.20 12.03 -4.60
CA LEU A 227 18.03 12.75 -5.57
C LEU A 227 19.09 11.79 -6.14
N HIS A 228 19.10 11.57 -7.46
CA HIS A 228 20.04 10.63 -8.07
C HIS A 228 21.46 11.24 -8.14
N PRO A 229 22.49 10.59 -7.55
CA PRO A 229 23.74 11.28 -7.16
C PRO A 229 24.64 11.73 -8.31
N VAL A 230 24.37 11.33 -9.56
CA VAL A 230 25.22 11.63 -10.73
C VAL A 230 24.57 12.61 -11.73
N ASN A 231 23.25 12.61 -11.89
CA ASN A 231 22.55 13.53 -12.79
C ASN A 231 21.63 14.52 -12.06
N ASN A 232 21.56 14.45 -10.72
CA ASN A 232 20.71 15.28 -9.86
C ASN A 232 19.21 15.24 -10.22
N CYS A 233 18.75 14.23 -10.97
CA CYS A 233 17.33 14.05 -11.26
C CYS A 233 16.59 13.58 -10.00
N SER A 234 15.42 14.17 -9.75
CA SER A 234 14.66 13.98 -8.51
C SER A 234 13.48 13.01 -8.68
N ILE A 235 13.23 12.23 -7.62
CA ILE A 235 11.90 11.70 -7.31
C ILE A 235 11.33 12.56 -6.19
N THR A 236 10.18 13.14 -6.47
CA THR A 236 9.33 13.85 -5.50
C THR A 236 8.05 13.05 -5.28
N ARG A 237 7.42 13.22 -4.11
CA ARG A 237 6.16 12.55 -3.76
C ARG A 237 5.15 13.53 -3.15
N CYS A 238 3.86 13.28 -3.37
CA CYS A 238 2.76 14.09 -2.82
C CYS A 238 1.43 13.31 -2.74
N SER A 239 0.36 13.98 -2.31
CA SER A 239 -1.03 13.58 -2.50
C SER A 239 -1.66 14.22 -3.75
N GLN A 240 -2.86 13.79 -4.11
CA GLN A 240 -3.65 14.41 -5.18
C GLN A 240 -3.91 15.92 -4.96
N PRO A 241 -3.99 16.72 -6.05
CA PRO A 241 -4.47 18.08 -6.00
C PRO A 241 -6.00 18.14 -5.79
N LEU A 242 -6.49 19.30 -5.34
CA LEU A 242 -7.91 19.58 -5.10
C LEU A 242 -8.57 20.33 -6.27
N THR A 243 -8.40 19.79 -7.49
CA THR A 243 -8.92 20.37 -8.75
C THR A 243 -10.45 20.40 -8.81
N GLY A 244 -11.10 19.29 -8.48
CA GLY A 244 -12.53 19.09 -8.58
C GLY A 244 -13.10 19.18 -10.00
N LEU A 245 -14.42 19.13 -10.10
CA LEU A 245 -15.16 19.35 -11.36
C LEU A 245 -15.08 20.80 -11.87
N ARG A 246 -14.79 21.76 -10.99
CA ARG A 246 -14.68 23.19 -11.35
C ARG A 246 -13.34 23.57 -11.98
N GLY A 247 -12.36 22.64 -12.01
CA GLY A 247 -11.02 22.95 -12.52
C GLY A 247 -10.27 23.97 -11.66
N ASN A 248 -10.45 23.91 -10.32
CA ASN A 248 -9.70 24.71 -9.38
C ASN A 248 -8.19 24.53 -9.65
N ARG A 249 -7.42 25.60 -9.51
CA ARG A 249 -5.96 25.60 -9.72
C ARG A 249 -5.25 26.39 -8.64
N SER A 250 -3.95 26.14 -8.45
CA SER A 250 -3.09 26.89 -7.54
C SER A 250 -1.81 27.25 -8.26
N ILE A 251 -1.57 28.55 -8.45
CA ILE A 251 -0.34 29.07 -9.04
C ILE A 251 0.88 28.69 -8.16
N GLN A 252 0.69 28.54 -6.85
CA GLN A 252 1.73 28.15 -5.91
C GLN A 252 2.08 26.66 -6.02
N ASP A 253 1.11 25.78 -6.27
CA ASP A 253 1.39 24.36 -6.58
C ASP A 253 1.99 24.19 -7.99
N GLU A 254 1.49 24.93 -8.98
CA GLU A 254 2.07 24.99 -10.33
C GLU A 254 3.56 25.43 -10.28
N LYS A 255 3.88 26.51 -9.54
CA LYS A 255 5.26 26.96 -9.29
C LYS A 255 6.10 25.93 -8.53
N LEU A 256 5.55 25.30 -7.49
CA LEU A 256 6.25 24.28 -6.71
C LEU A 256 6.60 23.04 -7.56
N VAL A 257 5.67 22.52 -8.37
CA VAL A 257 5.96 21.38 -9.24
C VAL A 257 6.95 21.77 -10.35
N ALA A 258 6.84 22.98 -10.92
CA ALA A 258 7.83 23.49 -11.87
C ALA A 258 9.24 23.55 -11.26
N ALA A 259 9.36 24.05 -10.02
CA ALA A 259 10.64 24.11 -9.30
C ALA A 259 11.19 22.72 -8.96
N CYS A 260 10.34 21.76 -8.57
CA CYS A 260 10.72 20.35 -8.35
C CYS A 260 11.35 19.68 -9.59
N PHE A 261 11.02 20.17 -10.79
CA PHE A 261 11.50 19.67 -12.08
C PHE A 261 12.58 20.54 -12.74
N SER A 262 13.01 21.63 -12.09
CA SER A 262 14.08 22.53 -12.57
C SER A 262 15.14 22.84 -11.51
N ALA A 263 15.00 22.30 -10.29
CA ALA A 263 15.93 22.47 -9.17
C ALA A 263 17.40 22.20 -9.55
N SER A 264 17.66 21.12 -10.30
CA SER A 264 19.02 20.73 -10.70
C SER A 264 19.53 21.38 -11.98
N ALA A 265 18.74 22.25 -12.63
CA ALA A 265 19.20 22.95 -13.83
C ALA A 265 20.32 23.94 -13.47
N PRO A 266 21.46 23.96 -14.20
CA PRO A 266 22.50 24.96 -14.03
C PRO A 266 21.92 26.38 -14.10
N LEU A 267 22.50 27.32 -13.36
CA LEU A 267 22.01 28.70 -13.32
C LEU A 267 21.87 29.31 -14.73
N ALA A 268 22.82 29.03 -15.62
CA ALA A 268 22.82 29.49 -17.01
C ALA A 268 21.63 28.99 -17.88
N GLU A 269 20.97 27.88 -17.53
CA GLU A 269 19.78 27.40 -18.26
C GLU A 269 18.48 28.05 -17.76
N ARG A 270 18.48 28.59 -16.54
CA ARG A 270 17.28 29.22 -15.93
C ARG A 270 16.88 30.51 -16.66
N ASP A 271 17.85 31.26 -17.14
CA ASP A 271 17.64 32.51 -17.91
C ASP A 271 17.28 32.28 -19.38
N VAL A 272 17.52 31.06 -19.91
CA VAL A 272 17.15 30.72 -21.31
C VAL A 272 15.68 30.33 -21.40
N ASN A 273 15.16 29.56 -20.44
CA ASN A 273 13.76 29.13 -20.47
C ASN A 273 12.73 30.24 -20.17
N SER A 274 13.14 31.41 -19.71
CA SER A 274 12.28 32.60 -19.63
C SER A 274 12.11 33.32 -20.97
N SER A 275 13.03 33.11 -21.93
CA SER A 275 13.07 33.82 -23.22
C SER A 275 12.63 32.99 -24.43
N ILE A 276 12.35 31.69 -24.28
CA ILE A 276 11.74 30.86 -25.34
C ILE A 276 10.21 31.08 -25.37
N SER A 277 9.81 32.31 -25.71
CA SER A 277 8.52 32.62 -26.30
C SER A 277 8.77 33.35 -27.62
N SER A 278 8.01 32.99 -28.66
CA SER A 278 8.20 33.40 -30.06
C SER A 278 9.53 32.98 -30.72
N ARG A 279 9.46 31.94 -31.56
CA ARG A 279 10.32 31.81 -32.75
C ARG A 279 9.52 31.29 -33.93
N ALA A 280 8.54 32.09 -34.36
CA ALA A 280 7.92 31.91 -35.68
C ALA A 280 8.92 32.35 -36.77
N SER A 281 8.87 31.68 -37.93
CA SER A 281 9.66 32.09 -39.11
C SER A 281 9.07 33.35 -39.75
N PRO A 282 9.89 34.23 -40.36
CA PRO A 282 9.44 35.54 -40.82
C PRO A 282 8.64 35.48 -42.14
N ALA A 283 7.57 36.25 -42.23
CA ALA A 283 6.86 36.55 -43.47
C ALA A 283 6.18 37.93 -43.41
N SER A 284 6.21 38.65 -44.54
CA SER A 284 5.39 39.83 -44.90
C SER A 284 5.16 40.94 -43.85
N SER A 285 5.89 42.04 -44.07
CA SER A 285 5.59 43.42 -43.67
C SER A 285 4.12 43.88 -43.81
N GLN A 286 3.62 44.61 -42.81
CA GLN A 286 2.82 45.84 -42.96
C GLN A 286 2.85 46.67 -41.65
N VAL A 287 2.26 47.88 -41.64
CA VAL A 287 2.54 48.97 -40.67
C VAL A 287 1.30 49.52 -39.96
N ASP A 288 1.52 50.07 -38.76
CA ASP A 288 0.69 50.97 -37.92
C ASP A 288 -0.71 50.44 -37.48
N LEU A 289 -1.30 50.78 -36.31
CA LEU A 289 -1.29 52.01 -35.50
C LEU A 289 -1.39 51.74 -33.97
N ASP A 290 -1.18 52.78 -33.15
CA ASP A 290 -1.28 52.79 -31.68
C ASP A 290 -2.69 52.62 -31.09
N LEU A 291 -2.77 52.12 -29.84
CA LEU A 291 -3.74 52.58 -28.83
C LEU A 291 -3.26 52.28 -27.39
N GLU A 292 -3.57 53.16 -26.42
CA GLU A 292 -3.03 53.14 -25.05
C GLU A 292 -3.89 52.41 -23.97
N LYS A 293 -3.25 52.14 -22.82
CA LYS A 293 -3.82 51.89 -21.46
C LYS A 293 -4.49 50.51 -21.26
N VAL A 294 -4.54 49.94 -20.05
CA VAL A 294 -4.53 50.51 -18.68
C VAL A 294 -3.48 49.84 -17.76
N GLU A 295 -2.98 50.59 -16.77
CA GLU A 295 -2.03 50.13 -15.75
C GLU A 295 -2.69 49.40 -14.57
N GLY A 296 -1.92 48.57 -13.85
CA GLY A 296 -2.26 48.03 -12.54
C GLY A 296 -1.00 47.95 -11.69
N GLU A 297 -0.98 48.63 -10.54
CA GLU A 297 0.24 48.85 -9.76
C GLU A 297 0.72 47.59 -9.02
N LEU A 298 2.04 47.34 -9.07
CA LEU A 298 2.76 46.41 -8.20
C LEU A 298 3.59 47.18 -7.16
N SER A 299 3.72 46.60 -5.97
CA SER A 299 4.23 47.28 -4.78
C SER A 299 5.75 47.48 -4.81
N ASP A 300 6.23 48.57 -4.23
CA ASP A 300 7.67 48.90 -4.25
C ASP A 300 8.56 47.92 -3.47
N THR A 301 7.96 47.06 -2.62
CA THR A 301 8.68 45.94 -1.99
C THR A 301 9.12 44.88 -3.00
N GLU A 302 8.31 44.60 -4.02
CA GLU A 302 8.64 43.57 -5.04
C GLU A 302 9.81 44.04 -5.92
N LYS A 303 9.87 45.35 -6.22
CA LYS A 303 10.95 45.98 -7.02
C LYS A 303 12.30 45.98 -6.29
N LEU A 304 12.30 45.89 -4.95
CA LEU A 304 13.53 45.89 -4.14
C LEU A 304 14.23 44.52 -4.13
N GLU A 305 13.45 43.42 -4.17
CA GLU A 305 13.99 42.05 -4.19
C GLU A 305 14.72 41.78 -5.52
N ASP A 306 14.13 42.15 -6.67
CA ASP A 306 14.75 42.02 -8.00
C ASP A 306 16.09 42.79 -8.12
N GLN A 307 16.18 43.98 -7.51
CA GLN A 307 17.42 44.78 -7.54
C GLN A 307 18.54 44.16 -6.68
N MET A 308 18.21 43.51 -5.56
CA MET A 308 19.21 42.81 -4.74
C MET A 308 19.78 41.57 -5.42
N ILE A 309 18.97 40.81 -6.17
CA ILE A 309 19.42 39.64 -6.92
C ILE A 309 20.45 40.03 -7.99
N SER A 310 20.19 41.14 -8.69
CA SER A 310 20.95 41.63 -9.84
C SER A 310 22.42 42.03 -9.55
N ALA A 311 22.80 42.22 -8.28
CA ALA A 311 24.10 42.79 -7.89
C ALA A 311 25.23 41.78 -7.60
N SER A 312 24.96 40.47 -7.68
CA SER A 312 25.82 39.42 -7.10
C SER A 312 26.75 38.69 -8.09
N SER A 313 26.74 39.03 -9.37
CA SER A 313 27.21 38.19 -10.49
C SER A 313 28.63 38.50 -11.02
N LYS A 314 29.68 38.24 -10.21
CA LYS A 314 31.08 38.18 -10.70
C LYS A 314 31.97 37.15 -9.98
N ILE A 315 31.96 35.90 -10.45
CA ILE A 315 33.07 34.92 -10.27
C ILE A 315 33.24 34.15 -11.60
N GLU A 316 34.48 33.81 -11.94
CA GLU A 316 34.86 33.14 -13.19
C GLU A 316 34.61 31.62 -13.18
N ILE A 317 34.48 31.01 -14.37
CA ILE A 317 34.12 29.60 -14.55
C ILE A 317 35.38 28.76 -14.85
N GLN A 318 35.45 27.55 -14.28
CA GLN A 318 36.32 26.46 -14.77
C GLN A 318 35.48 25.26 -15.22
N ASP A 319 36.00 24.50 -16.18
CA ASP A 319 35.23 23.55 -16.99
C ASP A 319 34.67 22.34 -16.21
N ALA A 320 33.40 22.06 -16.47
CA ALA A 320 32.77 20.76 -16.22
C ALA A 320 31.99 20.33 -17.49
N PRO A 321 32.09 19.05 -17.93
CA PRO A 321 31.61 18.63 -19.24
C PRO A 321 30.08 18.67 -19.35
N HIS A 322 29.56 19.57 -20.19
CA HIS A 322 28.13 19.63 -20.54
C HIS A 322 27.72 18.44 -21.42
N ILE A 323 26.67 17.71 -21.02
CA ILE A 323 26.02 16.69 -21.85
C ILE A 323 24.95 17.38 -22.71
N TYR A 324 25.38 17.95 -23.84
CA TYR A 324 24.48 18.60 -24.79
C TYR A 324 23.50 17.60 -25.44
N GLY A 325 22.21 17.96 -25.51
CA GLY A 325 21.23 17.34 -26.42
C GLY A 325 20.10 16.53 -25.80
N ALA A 326 20.07 16.30 -24.49
CA ALA A 326 18.95 15.60 -23.82
C ALA A 326 17.78 16.56 -23.51
N GLN A 327 16.68 16.48 -24.28
CA GLN A 327 15.43 17.15 -23.90
C GLN A 327 14.82 16.43 -22.68
N GLN A 328 14.83 17.09 -21.51
CA GLN A 328 14.19 16.55 -20.32
C GLN A 328 12.69 16.33 -20.54
N ASN A 329 12.23 15.15 -20.13
CA ASN A 329 10.87 14.66 -20.32
C ASN A 329 10.25 14.37 -18.94
N ASN A 330 10.02 15.44 -18.18
CA ASN A 330 9.57 15.35 -16.78
C ASN A 330 8.16 14.74 -16.67
N LEU A 331 7.92 13.97 -15.61
CA LEU A 331 6.75 13.09 -15.52
C LEU A 331 6.01 13.20 -14.18
N ILE A 332 4.70 13.42 -14.27
CA ILE A 332 3.75 13.30 -13.15
C ILE A 332 3.10 11.91 -13.23
N VAL A 333 3.22 11.15 -12.16
CA VAL A 333 2.79 9.75 -12.07
C VAL A 333 1.66 9.61 -11.06
N ASP A 334 0.44 9.44 -11.55
CA ASP A 334 -0.69 9.02 -10.74
C ASP A 334 -0.73 7.50 -10.68
N ALA A 335 -0.57 6.92 -9.48
CA ALA A 335 -0.59 5.47 -9.33
C ALA A 335 -1.96 4.83 -9.66
N ARG A 336 -3.05 5.61 -9.74
CA ARG A 336 -4.43 5.10 -9.90
C ARG A 336 -4.72 4.61 -11.33
N PRO A 337 -5.74 3.75 -11.51
CA PRO A 337 -6.50 3.67 -12.76
C PRO A 337 -7.18 5.02 -13.06
N THR A 338 -7.24 5.41 -14.34
CA THR A 338 -7.81 6.69 -14.79
C THR A 338 -9.26 6.89 -14.29
N VAL A 339 -10.09 5.84 -14.30
CA VAL A 339 -11.47 5.87 -13.77
C VAL A 339 -11.50 6.29 -12.29
N ASN A 340 -10.58 5.75 -11.47
CA ASN A 340 -10.48 6.10 -10.05
C ASN A 340 -9.91 7.51 -9.80
N ALA A 341 -9.18 8.09 -10.76
CA ALA A 341 -8.75 9.49 -10.71
C ALA A 341 -9.91 10.43 -11.07
N LEU A 342 -10.70 10.09 -12.10
CA LEU A 342 -11.89 10.83 -12.52
C LEU A 342 -13.01 10.80 -11.47
N ALA A 343 -13.26 9.66 -10.81
CA ALA A 343 -14.21 9.55 -9.70
C ALA A 343 -13.80 10.44 -8.51
N MET A 344 -12.50 10.52 -8.21
CA MET A 344 -11.99 11.47 -7.21
C MET A 344 -12.12 12.93 -7.66
N GLN A 345 -12.08 13.21 -8.97
CA GLN A 345 -12.35 14.55 -9.50
C GLN A 345 -13.82 14.97 -9.33
N ALA A 346 -14.77 14.04 -9.47
CA ALA A 346 -16.17 14.27 -9.07
C ALA A 346 -16.29 14.65 -7.58
N ALA A 347 -15.51 14.00 -6.71
CA ALA A 347 -15.44 14.25 -5.27
C ALA A 347 -14.53 15.43 -4.85
N GLY A 348 -14.33 16.42 -5.72
CA GLY A 348 -13.60 17.66 -5.41
C GLY A 348 -12.06 17.54 -5.36
N LYS A 349 -11.50 16.37 -5.69
CA LYS A 349 -10.06 16.11 -5.79
C LYS A 349 -9.68 15.97 -7.27
N GLY A 350 -8.79 15.06 -7.67
CA GLY A 350 -8.51 14.75 -9.07
C GLY A 350 -7.02 14.57 -9.34
N SER A 351 -6.55 15.10 -10.49
CA SER A 351 -5.15 15.15 -10.90
C SER A 351 -4.92 16.40 -11.76
N GLU A 352 -3.64 16.78 -11.89
CA GLU A 352 -3.08 17.94 -12.57
C GLU A 352 -3.59 18.08 -14.01
N ASN A 353 -4.08 19.27 -14.39
CA ASN A 353 -4.45 19.57 -15.77
C ASN A 353 -3.19 19.95 -16.58
N MET A 354 -2.85 19.18 -17.61
CA MET A 354 -1.63 19.40 -18.41
C MET A 354 -1.61 20.74 -19.15
N GLU A 355 -2.75 21.43 -19.30
CA GLU A 355 -2.81 22.81 -19.78
C GLU A 355 -2.09 23.82 -18.86
N HIS A 356 -1.90 23.49 -17.58
CA HIS A 356 -1.22 24.34 -16.59
C HIS A 356 0.18 23.78 -16.24
N TYR A 357 0.36 22.46 -16.28
CA TYR A 357 1.63 21.78 -15.93
C TYR A 357 2.45 21.44 -17.20
N LYS A 358 2.50 22.37 -18.16
CA LYS A 358 3.03 22.17 -19.54
C LYS A 358 4.49 21.68 -19.62
N PHE A 359 5.26 21.89 -18.55
CA PHE A 359 6.66 21.47 -18.39
C PHE A 359 6.83 19.97 -18.08
N ALA A 360 5.73 19.21 -18.01
CA ALA A 360 5.72 17.77 -17.75
C ALA A 360 4.62 17.05 -18.54
N LYS A 361 4.74 15.73 -18.61
CA LYS A 361 3.66 14.82 -19.07
C LYS A 361 3.03 14.12 -17.87
N LYS A 362 1.87 13.52 -18.06
CA LYS A 362 1.20 12.67 -17.05
C LYS A 362 1.08 11.22 -17.52
N ALA A 363 1.23 10.29 -16.58
CA ALA A 363 0.92 8.88 -16.77
C ALA A 363 0.07 8.33 -15.61
N TYR A 364 -0.89 7.45 -15.94
CA TYR A 364 -1.68 6.68 -14.98
C TYR A 364 -1.18 5.23 -14.95
N LEU A 365 -0.86 4.70 -13.76
CA LEU A 365 -0.27 3.35 -13.63
C LEU A 365 -1.28 2.21 -13.46
N GLY A 366 -2.55 2.50 -13.19
CA GLY A 366 -3.56 1.43 -13.07
C GLY A 366 -3.47 0.59 -11.79
N ILE A 367 -2.77 1.04 -10.75
CA ILE A 367 -2.62 0.27 -9.50
C ILE A 367 -3.84 0.49 -8.61
N ASP A 368 -4.60 -0.58 -8.40
CA ASP A 368 -5.89 -0.59 -7.69
C ASP A 368 -5.85 -0.11 -6.23
N ASN A 369 -7.02 0.04 -5.63
CA ASN A 369 -7.17 0.50 -4.25
C ASN A 369 -6.94 -0.60 -3.20
N ILE A 370 -6.90 -0.20 -1.92
CA ILE A 370 -6.61 -1.07 -0.77
C ILE A 370 -7.59 -2.25 -0.61
N HIS A 371 -8.82 -2.14 -1.12
CA HIS A 371 -9.86 -3.16 -1.01
C HIS A 371 -9.66 -4.27 -2.04
N VAL A 372 -9.18 -3.92 -3.25
CA VAL A 372 -8.78 -4.90 -4.28
C VAL A 372 -7.57 -5.70 -3.79
N MET A 373 -6.56 -5.04 -3.21
CA MET A 373 -5.37 -5.73 -2.68
C MET A 373 -5.69 -6.65 -1.51
N ARG A 374 -6.66 -6.29 -0.65
CA ARG A 374 -7.20 -7.17 0.40
C ARG A 374 -7.88 -8.40 -0.21
N LYS A 375 -8.85 -8.18 -1.11
CA LYS A 375 -9.61 -9.25 -1.77
C LYS A 375 -8.71 -10.21 -2.55
N SER A 376 -7.66 -9.69 -3.20
CA SER A 376 -6.64 -10.51 -3.87
C SER A 376 -5.97 -11.47 -2.89
N LEU A 377 -5.48 -10.97 -1.75
CA LEU A 377 -4.85 -11.80 -0.73
C LEU A 377 -5.83 -12.78 -0.07
N ASP A 378 -7.09 -12.39 0.14
CA ASP A 378 -8.13 -13.28 0.68
C ASP A 378 -8.36 -14.50 -0.24
N VAL A 379 -8.27 -14.33 -1.57
CA VAL A 379 -8.35 -15.45 -2.54
C VAL A 379 -7.08 -16.31 -2.51
N VAL A 380 -5.89 -15.74 -2.28
CA VAL A 380 -4.66 -16.54 -2.05
C VAL A 380 -4.78 -17.36 -0.76
N ILE A 381 -5.28 -16.75 0.32
CA ILE A 381 -5.56 -17.41 1.61
C ILE A 381 -6.52 -18.60 1.42
N GLU A 382 -7.60 -18.41 0.65
CA GLU A 382 -8.56 -19.45 0.31
C GLU A 382 -7.92 -20.59 -0.51
N ALA A 383 -7.04 -20.26 -1.46
CA ALA A 383 -6.33 -21.26 -2.28
C ALA A 383 -5.35 -22.15 -1.47
N ILE A 384 -4.77 -21.63 -0.38
CA ILE A 384 -3.82 -22.35 0.49
C ILE A 384 -4.46 -22.95 1.76
N LYS A 385 -5.75 -22.71 2.01
CA LYS A 385 -6.41 -22.79 3.33
C LYS A 385 -6.33 -24.10 4.10
N ASP A 386 -6.12 -25.21 3.41
CA ASP A 386 -6.13 -26.57 3.98
C ASP A 386 -4.71 -27.16 4.16
N SER A 387 -3.71 -26.28 4.30
CA SER A 387 -2.29 -26.59 4.60
C SER A 387 -2.04 -27.31 5.93
N ASP A 388 -2.91 -27.15 6.91
CA ASP A 388 -2.87 -27.85 8.20
C ASP A 388 -3.30 -29.32 8.06
N VAL A 389 -4.32 -29.59 7.24
CA VAL A 389 -4.94 -30.92 7.07
C VAL A 389 -4.32 -31.73 5.92
N SER A 390 -3.86 -31.06 4.86
CA SER A 390 -3.53 -31.70 3.59
C SER A 390 -2.14 -31.34 3.08
N LYS A 391 -1.42 -32.37 2.62
CA LYS A 391 -0.14 -32.27 1.90
C LYS A 391 -0.31 -32.10 0.39
N LEU A 392 -1.56 -31.91 -0.08
CA LEU A 392 -1.83 -31.58 -1.48
C LEU A 392 -1.37 -30.14 -1.80
N PRO A 393 -0.98 -29.87 -3.07
CA PRO A 393 -0.66 -28.52 -3.51
C PRO A 393 -1.90 -27.60 -3.44
N PRO A 394 -1.71 -26.27 -3.31
CA PRO A 394 -2.78 -25.28 -3.38
C PRO A 394 -3.61 -25.35 -4.67
N ASN A 395 -4.84 -24.84 -4.61
CA ASN A 395 -5.69 -24.73 -5.79
C ASN A 395 -5.13 -23.67 -6.76
N ARG A 396 -4.54 -24.13 -7.87
CA ARG A 396 -3.84 -23.27 -8.84
C ARG A 396 -4.79 -22.33 -9.61
N ASP A 397 -6.04 -22.73 -9.84
CA ASP A 397 -7.05 -21.85 -10.44
C ASP A 397 -7.42 -20.69 -9.52
N LEU A 398 -7.55 -20.95 -8.22
CA LEU A 398 -7.79 -19.89 -7.23
C LEU A 398 -6.57 -18.98 -7.08
N LEU A 399 -5.34 -19.53 -7.10
CA LEU A 399 -4.12 -18.73 -7.17
C LEU A 399 -4.11 -17.82 -8.41
N ALA A 400 -4.47 -18.32 -9.59
CA ALA A 400 -4.58 -17.49 -10.79
C ALA A 400 -5.71 -16.43 -10.69
N LYS A 401 -6.91 -16.83 -10.23
CA LYS A 401 -8.08 -15.95 -10.02
C LYS A 401 -7.86 -14.89 -8.95
N SER A 402 -6.88 -15.05 -8.06
CA SER A 402 -6.52 -14.04 -7.05
C SER A 402 -5.98 -12.73 -7.65
N GLY A 403 -5.36 -12.80 -8.83
CA GLY A 403 -4.66 -11.67 -9.43
C GLY A 403 -3.40 -11.20 -8.69
N TRP A 404 -2.95 -11.88 -7.62
CA TRP A 404 -1.86 -11.38 -6.76
C TRP A 404 -0.60 -11.01 -7.55
N LEU A 405 -0.08 -11.95 -8.36
CA LEU A 405 1.09 -11.69 -9.21
C LEU A 405 0.86 -10.57 -10.24
N LYS A 406 -0.36 -10.39 -10.77
CA LYS A 406 -0.69 -9.25 -11.65
C LYS A 406 -0.52 -7.92 -10.91
N HIS A 407 -0.95 -7.84 -9.64
CA HIS A 407 -0.76 -6.64 -8.83
C HIS A 407 0.72 -6.39 -8.47
N ILE A 408 1.48 -7.44 -8.14
CA ILE A 408 2.94 -7.33 -7.93
C ILE A 408 3.65 -6.85 -9.20
N THR A 409 3.35 -7.42 -10.37
CA THR A 409 3.88 -6.99 -11.67
C THR A 409 3.53 -5.53 -11.98
N GLY A 410 2.29 -5.09 -11.71
CA GLY A 410 1.88 -3.69 -11.93
C GLY A 410 2.62 -2.68 -11.05
N VAL A 411 2.86 -3.02 -9.78
CA VAL A 411 3.68 -2.20 -8.88
C VAL A 411 5.15 -2.18 -9.32
N LEU A 412 5.68 -3.31 -9.78
CA LEU A 412 7.06 -3.41 -10.28
C LEU A 412 7.28 -2.65 -11.59
N ASP A 413 6.35 -2.71 -12.56
CA ASP A 413 6.50 -1.97 -13.82
C ASP A 413 6.35 -0.46 -13.61
N GLY A 414 5.41 -0.03 -12.77
CA GLY A 414 5.29 1.38 -12.37
C GLY A 414 6.58 1.91 -11.73
N SER A 415 7.19 1.13 -10.84
CA SER A 415 8.48 1.47 -10.22
C SER A 415 9.64 1.45 -11.22
N ALA A 416 9.66 0.49 -12.14
CA ALA A 416 10.65 0.40 -13.19
C ALA A 416 10.53 1.54 -14.21
N LEU A 417 9.31 2.02 -14.50
CA LEU A 417 9.05 3.19 -15.33
C LEU A 417 9.66 4.45 -14.69
N ILE A 418 9.41 4.67 -13.39
CA ILE A 418 9.99 5.78 -12.63
C ILE A 418 11.53 5.69 -12.61
N ALA A 419 12.08 4.51 -12.31
CA ALA A 419 13.53 4.30 -12.28
C ALA A 419 14.18 4.47 -13.67
N ARG A 420 13.50 4.08 -14.76
CA ARG A 420 13.95 4.37 -16.14
C ARG A 420 13.92 5.87 -16.44
N GLN A 421 12.92 6.60 -15.93
CA GLN A 421 12.80 8.05 -16.15
C GLN A 421 13.97 8.83 -15.51
N VAL A 422 14.30 8.51 -14.26
CA VAL A 422 15.37 9.17 -13.49
C VAL A 422 16.76 8.67 -13.88
N GLY A 423 16.93 7.36 -14.01
CA GLY A 423 18.24 6.72 -14.21
C GLY A 423 18.70 6.64 -15.67
N ILE A 424 17.80 6.69 -16.66
CA ILE A 424 18.13 6.55 -18.09
C ILE A 424 17.67 7.75 -18.92
N GLN A 425 16.49 8.33 -18.65
CA GLN A 425 16.01 9.51 -19.40
C GLN A 425 16.44 10.86 -18.79
N HIS A 426 17.27 10.86 -17.73
CA HIS A 426 17.77 12.07 -17.06
C HIS A 426 16.65 13.10 -16.78
N SER A 427 15.49 12.61 -16.35
CA SER A 427 14.24 13.38 -16.21
C SER A 427 13.64 13.20 -14.82
N HIS A 428 12.96 14.24 -14.34
CA HIS A 428 12.40 14.31 -12.99
C HIS A 428 11.02 13.64 -12.91
N VAL A 429 10.67 13.17 -11.71
CA VAL A 429 9.38 12.49 -11.46
C VAL A 429 8.68 13.03 -10.21
N LEU A 430 7.37 13.26 -10.31
CA LEU A 430 6.46 13.47 -9.19
C LEU A 430 5.51 12.28 -9.06
N ILE A 431 5.54 11.56 -7.94
CA ILE A 431 4.66 10.40 -7.68
C ILE A 431 3.52 10.82 -6.74
N HIS A 432 2.28 10.51 -7.11
CA HIS A 432 1.13 10.61 -6.21
C HIS A 432 0.14 9.45 -6.38
N CYS A 433 -0.91 9.47 -5.58
CA CYS A 433 -2.12 8.69 -5.81
C CYS A 433 -3.29 9.49 -5.22
N SER A 434 -4.18 8.88 -4.41
CA SER A 434 -5.14 9.63 -3.58
C SER A 434 -4.42 10.38 -2.44
N ASP A 435 -4.14 9.73 -1.31
CA ASP A 435 -3.57 10.36 -0.11
C ASP A 435 -2.03 10.35 -0.08
N GLY A 436 -1.34 9.64 -0.98
CA GLY A 436 0.12 9.70 -1.10
C GLY A 436 0.93 8.87 -0.08
N TRP A 437 0.32 7.89 0.59
CA TRP A 437 0.97 7.04 1.61
C TRP A 437 0.91 5.52 1.37
N ASP A 438 0.06 5.04 0.44
CA ASP A 438 -0.04 3.61 0.09
C ASP A 438 0.85 3.32 -1.12
N ARG A 439 0.25 3.35 -2.33
CA ARG A 439 0.92 3.10 -3.62
C ARG A 439 2.13 4.01 -3.87
N THR A 440 2.08 5.25 -3.40
CA THR A 440 3.18 6.21 -3.51
C THR A 440 4.42 5.76 -2.72
N SER A 441 4.23 5.10 -1.56
CA SER A 441 5.33 4.53 -0.77
C SER A 441 5.90 3.28 -1.43
N GLN A 442 5.04 2.41 -1.99
CA GLN A 442 5.46 1.25 -2.80
C GLN A 442 6.35 1.70 -3.98
N LEU A 443 5.83 2.59 -4.82
CA LEU A 443 6.50 3.10 -6.02
C LEU A 443 7.81 3.82 -5.67
N SER A 444 7.79 4.72 -4.68
CA SER A 444 8.97 5.46 -4.26
C SER A 444 10.09 4.54 -3.77
N ALA A 445 9.77 3.60 -2.86
CA ALA A 445 10.77 2.73 -2.25
C ALA A 445 11.34 1.71 -3.26
N LEU A 446 10.52 1.13 -4.13
CA LEU A 446 10.99 0.20 -5.17
C LEU A 446 11.82 0.92 -6.25
N SER A 447 11.43 2.14 -6.66
CA SER A 447 12.24 2.93 -7.59
C SER A 447 13.61 3.25 -7.00
N GLN A 448 13.65 3.57 -5.70
CA GLN A 448 14.90 3.80 -4.97
C GLN A 448 15.78 2.55 -4.87
N LEU A 449 15.21 1.36 -4.62
CA LEU A 449 15.95 0.09 -4.69
C LEU A 449 16.51 -0.18 -6.09
N MET A 450 15.80 0.20 -7.15
CA MET A 450 16.27 0.09 -8.54
C MET A 450 17.40 1.10 -8.88
N LEU A 451 17.41 2.28 -8.26
CA LEU A 451 18.34 3.38 -8.54
C LEU A 451 19.61 3.40 -7.67
N ASP A 452 19.49 3.11 -6.38
CA ASP A 452 20.55 3.31 -5.38
C ASP A 452 20.99 1.98 -4.70
N PRO A 453 22.25 1.55 -4.86
CA PRO A 453 22.78 0.37 -4.19
C PRO A 453 22.83 0.49 -2.67
N TYR A 454 22.87 1.70 -2.08
CA TYR A 454 22.87 1.88 -0.62
C TYR A 454 21.66 1.18 0.02
N TYR A 455 20.47 1.37 -0.54
CA TYR A 455 19.23 0.78 -0.02
C TYR A 455 19.14 -0.76 -0.18
N ARG A 456 20.13 -1.38 -0.85
CA ARG A 456 20.26 -2.84 -0.99
C ARG A 456 21.14 -3.45 0.10
N THR A 457 21.81 -2.61 0.90
CA THR A 457 22.40 -3.01 2.19
C THR A 457 21.31 -3.20 3.24
N ILE A 458 21.59 -3.95 4.30
CA ILE A 458 20.68 -4.10 5.45
C ILE A 458 20.38 -2.74 6.08
N GLU A 459 21.41 -1.92 6.27
CA GLU A 459 21.30 -0.59 6.89
C GLU A 459 20.51 0.39 6.01
N GLY A 460 20.84 0.47 4.72
CA GLY A 460 20.09 1.30 3.78
C GLY A 460 18.65 0.83 3.60
N PHE A 461 18.36 -0.47 3.68
CA PHE A 461 16.96 -0.93 3.67
C PHE A 461 16.20 -0.50 4.92
N VAL A 462 16.84 -0.48 6.10
CA VAL A 462 16.26 0.09 7.32
C VAL A 462 15.95 1.58 7.12
N VAL A 463 16.92 2.37 6.62
CA VAL A 463 16.75 3.80 6.31
C VAL A 463 15.64 4.03 5.27
N LEU A 464 15.52 3.18 4.26
CA LEU A 464 14.46 3.27 3.25
C LEU A 464 13.06 3.02 3.85
N VAL A 465 12.93 2.11 4.83
CA VAL A 465 11.66 1.84 5.51
C VAL A 465 11.33 2.93 6.53
N GLU A 466 12.30 3.38 7.34
CA GLU A 466 12.07 4.52 8.25
C GLU A 466 11.72 5.81 7.48
N LYS A 467 12.35 6.05 6.32
CA LYS A 467 12.00 7.16 5.42
C LYS A 467 10.66 6.94 4.72
N ASP A 468 10.63 6.18 3.62
CA ASP A 468 9.50 6.23 2.68
C ASP A 468 8.21 5.58 3.17
N TRP A 469 8.26 4.86 4.29
CA TRP A 469 7.08 4.26 4.91
C TRP A 469 6.73 4.90 6.25
N LEU A 470 7.67 5.02 7.18
CA LEU A 470 7.34 5.42 8.55
C LEU A 470 7.34 6.94 8.77
N SER A 471 8.30 7.69 8.23
CA SER A 471 8.35 9.15 8.32
C SER A 471 7.30 9.80 7.41
N TYR A 472 7.18 9.32 6.17
CA TYR A 472 6.14 9.75 5.21
C TYR A 472 4.71 9.24 5.51
N GLY A 473 4.50 8.58 6.66
CA GLY A 473 3.16 8.31 7.20
C GLY A 473 2.35 7.27 6.45
N HIS A 474 2.94 6.11 6.15
CA HIS A 474 2.15 4.91 5.86
C HIS A 474 1.38 4.48 7.11
N MET A 475 0.09 4.24 6.94
CA MET A 475 -0.88 4.06 8.01
C MET A 475 -0.79 2.64 8.63
N PHE A 476 0.34 2.29 9.24
CA PHE A 476 0.65 0.92 9.68
C PHE A 476 -0.35 0.36 10.70
N GLN A 477 -0.75 1.10 11.73
CA GLN A 477 -1.81 0.69 12.68
C GLN A 477 -3.13 0.38 11.97
N LEU A 478 -3.52 1.21 11.00
CA LEU A 478 -4.79 1.10 10.28
C LEU A 478 -4.78 -0.01 9.20
N ARG A 479 -3.66 -0.16 8.48
CA ARG A 479 -3.44 -1.20 7.46
C ARG A 479 -3.13 -2.57 8.10
N GLY A 480 -2.51 -2.55 9.27
CA GLY A 480 -2.16 -3.70 10.10
C GLY A 480 -3.35 -4.22 10.89
N GLY A 481 -4.05 -3.38 11.66
CA GLY A 481 -5.20 -3.79 12.47
C GLY A 481 -4.81 -4.66 13.67
N TYR A 482 -3.91 -4.13 14.51
CA TYR A 482 -3.19 -4.90 15.53
C TYR A 482 -4.03 -5.35 16.74
N LEU A 483 -5.15 -4.69 17.02
CA LEU A 483 -5.99 -4.94 18.20
C LEU A 483 -6.99 -6.11 18.02
N ASN A 484 -6.77 -6.95 16.99
CA ASN A 484 -7.65 -8.04 16.59
C ASN A 484 -9.12 -7.61 16.32
N SER A 485 -9.99 -8.57 16.00
CA SER A 485 -11.42 -8.31 15.84
C SER A 485 -12.25 -9.53 16.21
N GLU A 486 -13.35 -9.33 16.93
CA GLU A 486 -14.28 -10.42 17.25
C GLU A 486 -14.85 -11.10 15.99
N LYS A 487 -14.91 -10.41 14.84
CA LYS A 487 -15.39 -11.02 13.57
C LYS A 487 -14.45 -12.14 13.04
N TRP A 488 -13.25 -12.28 13.59
CA TRP A 488 -12.33 -13.40 13.31
C TRP A 488 -12.54 -14.59 14.24
N PHE A 489 -13.21 -14.40 15.38
CA PHE A 489 -13.56 -15.47 16.33
C PHE A 489 -14.94 -16.02 15.99
N LYS A 490 -15.00 -17.27 15.52
CA LYS A 490 -16.22 -17.91 15.03
C LYS A 490 -16.46 -19.22 15.74
N ILE A 491 -17.71 -19.48 16.11
CA ILE A 491 -18.18 -20.79 16.56
C ILE A 491 -18.90 -21.45 15.39
N ASP A 492 -18.33 -22.55 14.91
CA ASP A 492 -18.84 -23.34 13.80
C ASP A 492 -19.48 -24.62 14.36
N LYS A 493 -20.74 -24.88 14.01
CA LYS A 493 -21.56 -25.98 14.57
C LYS A 493 -21.88 -27.05 13.54
N ASP A 494 -21.36 -26.95 12.32
CA ASP A 494 -21.54 -27.96 11.28
C ASP A 494 -20.66 -29.19 11.58
N ALA A 495 -21.30 -30.35 11.74
CA ALA A 495 -20.66 -31.62 12.05
C ALA A 495 -19.73 -32.13 10.94
N MET A 496 -19.94 -31.70 9.68
CA MET A 496 -19.14 -32.08 8.51
C MET A 496 -18.01 -31.07 8.21
N ALA A 497 -17.97 -29.94 8.92
CA ALA A 497 -17.01 -28.88 8.65
C ALA A 497 -15.60 -29.27 9.13
N GLY A 498 -14.76 -29.65 8.16
CA GLY A 498 -13.31 -29.82 8.38
C GLY A 498 -12.82 -31.25 8.58
N SER A 499 -13.66 -32.27 8.35
CA SER A 499 -13.22 -33.66 8.20
C SER A 499 -12.08 -33.76 7.17
N ALA A 500 -11.12 -34.65 7.44
CA ALA A 500 -9.98 -34.90 6.57
C ALA A 500 -10.43 -35.44 5.21
N ILE A 501 -9.70 -35.10 4.14
CA ILE A 501 -10.01 -35.57 2.78
C ILE A 501 -9.48 -37.00 2.65
N ASN A 502 -10.35 -37.98 2.88
CA ASN A 502 -10.07 -39.38 2.56
C ASN A 502 -10.16 -39.59 1.03
N PRO A 503 -9.28 -40.40 0.41
CA PRO A 503 -9.36 -40.68 -1.01
C PRO A 503 -10.68 -41.39 -1.38
N GLY A 504 -11.54 -40.72 -2.13
CA GLY A 504 -12.79 -41.28 -2.67
C GLY A 504 -14.09 -40.76 -2.04
N ASP A 505 -14.05 -39.94 -0.99
CA ASP A 505 -15.26 -39.33 -0.42
C ASP A 505 -15.76 -38.16 -1.30
N ARG A 506 -17.07 -38.08 -1.55
CA ARG A 506 -17.63 -37.18 -2.57
C ARG A 506 -17.77 -35.74 -2.04
N GLY A 507 -17.00 -34.81 -2.61
CA GLY A 507 -17.02 -33.39 -2.27
C GLY A 507 -18.28 -32.60 -2.70
N GLU A 508 -19.42 -33.28 -2.91
CA GLU A 508 -20.63 -32.81 -3.64
C GLU A 508 -21.50 -31.79 -2.86
N GLY A 509 -20.95 -31.16 -1.81
CA GLY A 509 -21.68 -30.18 -0.97
C GLY A 509 -20.79 -29.21 -0.17
N ARG A 510 -19.52 -29.01 -0.57
CA ARG A 510 -18.51 -28.25 0.23
C ARG A 510 -18.14 -26.87 -0.35
N SER A 511 -18.80 -26.45 -1.43
CA SER A 511 -18.81 -25.08 -1.98
C SER A 511 -19.71 -24.13 -1.18
N ASP A 512 -20.88 -24.62 -0.78
CA ASP A 512 -22.04 -23.79 -0.47
C ASP A 512 -21.99 -23.14 0.92
N THR A 513 -21.15 -23.63 1.83
CA THR A 513 -21.02 -23.09 3.19
C THR A 513 -20.38 -21.71 3.21
N PHE A 514 -19.43 -21.43 2.31
CA PHE A 514 -18.87 -20.07 2.17
C PHE A 514 -19.78 -19.18 1.31
N GLU A 515 -20.46 -19.72 0.29
CA GLU A 515 -21.44 -18.94 -0.46
C GLU A 515 -22.63 -18.54 0.43
N THR A 516 -23.10 -19.38 1.33
CA THR A 516 -24.13 -19.03 2.33
C THR A 516 -23.68 -17.85 3.21
N LEU A 517 -22.39 -17.81 3.59
CA LEU A 517 -21.81 -16.67 4.32
C LEU A 517 -21.78 -15.39 3.48
N PHE A 518 -21.49 -15.52 2.18
CA PHE A 518 -21.41 -14.42 1.21
C PHE A 518 -22.80 -13.94 0.71
N GLN A 519 -23.81 -14.80 0.74
CA GLN A 519 -25.22 -14.45 0.57
C GLN A 519 -25.78 -13.80 1.84
N GLY A 520 -25.27 -14.16 3.02
CA GLY A 520 -25.55 -13.48 4.28
C GLY A 520 -25.16 -12.00 4.25
N THR A 521 -23.97 -11.66 3.73
CA THR A 521 -23.59 -10.26 3.51
C THR A 521 -24.44 -9.58 2.44
N LYS A 522 -24.72 -10.25 1.29
CA LYS A 522 -25.61 -9.68 0.26
C LYS A 522 -27.04 -9.38 0.78
N ARG A 523 -27.63 -10.23 1.62
CA ARG A 523 -28.96 -10.00 2.22
C ARG A 523 -29.00 -8.84 3.22
N LEU A 524 -27.88 -8.51 3.86
CA LEU A 524 -27.78 -7.31 4.70
C LEU A 524 -27.73 -6.03 3.86
N PHE A 525 -26.92 -5.99 2.79
CA PHE A 525 -26.88 -4.85 1.87
C PHE A 525 -28.20 -4.61 1.13
N ALA A 526 -28.99 -5.66 0.86
CA ALA A 526 -30.32 -5.53 0.26
C ALA A 526 -31.37 -4.85 1.17
N LYS A 527 -31.11 -4.73 2.48
CA LYS A 527 -32.07 -4.14 3.44
C LYS A 527 -31.81 -2.66 3.76
N THR A 528 -30.77 -2.06 3.19
CA THR A 528 -30.45 -0.63 3.35
C THR A 528 -31.15 0.28 2.34
N GLN A 529 -31.96 -0.27 1.41
CA GLN A 529 -32.67 0.50 0.37
C GLN A 529 -34.17 0.73 0.66
N THR A 530 -34.65 0.51 1.89
CA THR A 530 -36.07 0.70 2.27
C THR A 530 -36.30 1.56 3.52
N SER A 531 -35.35 2.45 3.85
CA SER A 531 -35.51 3.46 4.91
C SER A 531 -34.71 4.74 4.61
N ALA A 532 -34.92 5.32 3.42
CA ALA A 532 -34.22 6.50 2.92
C ALA A 532 -35.19 7.61 2.50
N GLN A 533 -36.15 7.93 3.38
CA GLN A 533 -37.11 9.00 3.14
C GLN A 533 -37.61 9.59 4.47
N ASP A 534 -36.91 10.61 4.98
CA ASP A 534 -37.51 11.85 5.49
C ASP A 534 -36.45 12.89 5.86
N HIS A 535 -36.88 14.16 5.89
CA HIS A 535 -36.18 15.37 6.33
C HIS A 535 -34.87 15.79 5.63
N ALA A 536 -35.01 16.79 4.75
CA ALA A 536 -34.07 17.90 4.64
C ALA A 536 -34.60 19.10 5.43
N ASP A 537 -33.73 19.94 6.02
CA ASP A 537 -33.76 21.41 5.86
C ASP A 537 -32.62 22.15 6.61
N ARG A 538 -32.20 23.29 6.03
CA ARG A 538 -31.51 24.47 6.63
C ARG A 538 -30.00 24.43 6.93
N GLU A 539 -29.41 25.63 6.90
CA GLU A 539 -27.97 25.91 6.77
C GLU A 539 -27.47 26.97 7.79
N SER A 540 -26.14 27.07 7.90
CA SER A 540 -25.35 28.28 8.25
C SER A 540 -25.45 28.89 9.66
N GLY A 541 -24.30 29.25 10.26
CA GLY A 541 -24.27 29.86 11.61
C GLY A 541 -22.89 30.07 12.26
N ASP A 542 -21.92 30.63 11.51
CA ASP A 542 -20.67 31.27 11.98
C ASP A 542 -19.65 30.51 12.89
N LEU A 543 -18.50 31.15 13.13
CA LEU A 543 -17.33 30.65 13.86
C LEU A 543 -17.09 31.41 15.18
N LEU A 544 -16.50 30.74 16.18
CA LEU A 544 -15.42 31.27 17.05
C LEU A 544 -14.85 30.18 17.98
N GLU A 545 -13.79 30.52 18.71
CA GLU A 545 -12.94 29.66 19.58
C GLU A 545 -13.71 29.15 20.83
N ASP A 546 -13.26 28.14 21.61
CA ASP A 546 -11.90 27.91 22.15
C ASP A 546 -11.73 26.45 22.67
N ALA A 547 -10.52 26.08 23.13
CA ALA A 547 -10.10 24.71 23.40
C ALA A 547 -10.12 24.30 24.89
N LYS A 548 -10.49 23.03 25.19
CA LYS A 548 -9.68 22.09 26.01
C LYS A 548 -10.28 20.69 26.28
N SER A 549 -9.34 19.76 26.49
CA SER A 549 -9.47 18.45 27.17
C SER A 549 -10.12 17.29 26.41
N ALA A 550 -9.60 16.09 26.65
CA ALA A 550 -9.91 14.86 25.91
C ALA A 550 -10.53 13.79 26.80
N ASN A 551 -11.40 12.96 26.20
CA ASN A 551 -11.88 11.69 26.76
C ASN A 551 -11.52 10.56 25.79
N SER A 552 -11.03 9.44 26.30
CA SER A 552 -10.49 8.35 25.49
C SER A 552 -11.58 7.45 24.90
N ALA A 553 -11.80 7.58 23.59
CA ALA A 553 -12.47 6.54 22.81
C ALA A 553 -11.63 5.25 22.82
N LYS A 554 -12.27 4.07 22.92
CA LYS A 554 -11.56 2.79 22.79
C LYS A 554 -11.04 2.62 21.37
N GLU A 555 -9.75 2.32 21.24
CA GLU A 555 -9.17 1.93 19.94
C GLU A 555 -9.67 0.53 19.55
N ALA A 556 -9.99 0.36 18.27
CA ALA A 556 -10.46 -0.90 17.70
C ALA A 556 -9.96 -1.09 16.27
N THR A 557 -9.90 -2.34 15.82
CA THR A 557 -9.46 -2.67 14.45
C THR A 557 -10.56 -2.42 13.43
N ASP A 558 -10.35 -1.46 12.53
CA ASP A 558 -11.18 -1.30 11.34
C ASP A 558 -10.79 -2.31 10.24
N LEU A 559 -11.67 -3.28 10.02
CA LEU A 559 -11.53 -4.31 8.98
C LEU A 559 -11.67 -3.74 7.56
N GLU A 560 -12.35 -2.60 7.39
CA GLU A 560 -12.56 -1.99 6.07
C GLU A 560 -11.33 -1.26 5.55
N ASN A 561 -10.32 -1.02 6.41
CA ASN A 561 -9.05 -0.36 6.07
C ASN A 561 -7.78 -1.24 6.12
N ILE A 562 -7.83 -2.46 6.69
CA ILE A 562 -6.70 -3.42 6.66
C ILE A 562 -6.29 -3.70 5.21
N SER A 563 -5.00 -3.67 4.86
CA SER A 563 -4.57 -4.01 3.50
C SER A 563 -3.09 -4.39 3.41
N PRO A 564 -2.70 -5.38 2.59
CA PRO A 564 -1.34 -5.92 2.55
C PRO A 564 -0.33 -5.05 1.76
N ILE A 565 -0.41 -3.72 1.88
CA ILE A 565 0.37 -2.77 1.05
C ILE A 565 1.88 -2.90 1.29
N PHE A 566 2.33 -3.03 2.55
CA PHE A 566 3.74 -3.30 2.87
C PHE A 566 4.15 -4.75 2.54
N HIS A 567 3.23 -5.72 2.62
CA HIS A 567 3.50 -7.11 2.18
C HIS A 567 3.77 -7.16 0.66
N GLN A 568 2.99 -6.46 -0.15
CA GLN A 568 3.24 -6.32 -1.59
C GLN A 568 4.59 -5.65 -1.90
N PHE A 569 5.04 -4.72 -1.07
CA PHE A 569 6.38 -4.13 -1.18
C PHE A 569 7.49 -5.13 -0.86
N LEU A 570 7.32 -5.96 0.17
CA LEU A 570 8.28 -7.03 0.50
C LEU A 570 8.30 -8.13 -0.58
N ASP A 571 7.15 -8.50 -1.16
CA ASP A 571 7.06 -9.44 -2.29
C ASP A 571 7.75 -8.85 -3.53
N ALA A 572 7.44 -7.61 -3.92
CA ALA A 572 8.13 -6.92 -5.02
C ALA A 572 9.66 -6.79 -4.79
N THR A 573 10.09 -6.59 -3.54
CA THR A 573 11.51 -6.62 -3.15
C THR A 573 12.10 -8.02 -3.30
N TYR A 574 11.36 -9.08 -2.92
CA TYR A 574 11.75 -10.46 -3.17
C TYR A 574 11.89 -10.77 -4.67
N GLN A 575 11.02 -10.25 -5.54
CA GLN A 575 11.18 -10.42 -7.00
C GLN A 575 12.51 -9.82 -7.49
N LEU A 576 12.91 -8.64 -6.98
CA LEU A 576 14.19 -8.02 -7.32
C LEU A 576 15.38 -8.82 -6.75
N LEU A 577 15.31 -9.25 -5.49
CA LEU A 577 16.31 -10.10 -4.83
C LEU A 577 16.53 -11.43 -5.59
N HIS A 578 15.44 -12.10 -5.96
CA HIS A 578 15.45 -13.38 -6.67
C HIS A 578 16.01 -13.26 -8.09
N GLN A 579 15.75 -12.15 -8.78
CA GLN A 579 16.23 -11.93 -10.14
C GLN A 579 17.68 -11.37 -10.19
N HIS A 580 18.15 -10.75 -9.10
CA HIS A 580 19.49 -10.15 -8.97
C HIS A 580 20.21 -10.66 -7.70
N PRO A 581 20.47 -11.97 -7.58
CA PRO A 581 20.85 -12.63 -6.31
C PRO A 581 22.19 -12.17 -5.71
N THR A 582 23.04 -11.48 -6.48
CA THR A 582 24.32 -10.93 -5.99
C THR A 582 24.23 -9.46 -5.56
N ARG A 583 23.12 -8.75 -5.79
CA ARG A 583 23.08 -7.28 -5.70
C ARG A 583 22.43 -6.72 -4.42
N PHE A 584 22.14 -7.59 -3.45
CA PHE A 584 21.57 -7.24 -2.14
C PHE A 584 22.37 -7.88 -1.00
N GLU A 585 22.66 -7.12 0.06
CA GLU A 585 23.36 -7.61 1.25
C GLU A 585 22.46 -8.54 2.08
N PHE A 586 21.14 -8.31 2.04
CA PHE A 586 20.17 -9.14 2.76
C PHE A 586 19.68 -10.34 1.94
N ASN A 587 19.38 -11.42 2.65
CA ASN A 587 18.79 -12.64 2.12
C ASN A 587 17.25 -12.67 2.26
N GLU A 588 16.59 -13.69 1.71
CA GLU A 588 15.12 -13.81 1.76
C GLU A 588 14.56 -13.95 3.19
N ARG A 589 15.33 -14.58 4.10
CA ARG A 589 14.96 -14.74 5.51
C ARG A 589 14.83 -13.39 6.23
N PHE A 590 15.54 -12.35 5.78
CA PHE A 590 15.33 -10.97 6.23
C PHE A 590 13.91 -10.50 5.88
N LEU A 591 13.52 -10.56 4.60
CA LEU A 591 12.20 -10.12 4.12
C LEU A 591 11.05 -10.92 4.76
N LYS A 592 11.17 -12.25 4.87
CA LYS A 592 10.14 -13.07 5.55
C LYS A 592 10.04 -12.74 7.04
N ARG A 593 11.16 -12.43 7.70
CA ARG A 593 11.18 -12.01 9.11
C ARG A 593 10.65 -10.57 9.31
N MET A 594 10.82 -9.68 8.32
CA MET A 594 10.15 -8.37 8.30
C MET A 594 8.64 -8.51 8.32
N LEU A 595 8.07 -9.37 7.46
CA LEU A 595 6.62 -9.60 7.41
C LEU A 595 6.08 -10.21 8.71
N TYR A 596 6.84 -11.12 9.34
CA TYR A 596 6.49 -11.61 10.68
C TYR A 596 6.43 -10.45 11.69
N HIS A 597 7.46 -9.59 11.74
CA HIS A 597 7.50 -8.54 12.75
C HIS A 597 6.50 -7.39 12.54
N LEU A 598 6.13 -7.09 11.28
CA LEU A 598 5.04 -6.21 10.90
C LEU A 598 3.74 -6.49 11.68
N TYR A 599 3.43 -7.76 11.93
CA TYR A 599 2.20 -8.21 12.60
C TYR A 599 2.42 -8.80 14.01
N SER A 600 3.67 -9.10 14.40
CA SER A 600 3.98 -9.68 15.72
C SER A 600 3.65 -8.76 16.90
N CYS A 601 3.70 -7.44 16.67
CA CYS A 601 3.64 -6.40 17.70
C CYS A 601 4.62 -6.61 18.88
N GLN A 602 5.77 -7.26 18.62
CA GLN A 602 6.88 -7.42 19.57
C GLN A 602 7.77 -6.16 19.66
N TYR A 603 7.71 -5.29 18.66
CA TYR A 603 8.53 -4.10 18.51
C TYR A 603 7.65 -2.90 18.13
N GLY A 604 8.05 -1.70 18.55
CA GLY A 604 7.27 -0.48 18.31
C GLY A 604 7.36 0.07 16.89
N THR A 605 8.35 -0.38 16.10
CA THR A 605 8.70 0.18 14.77
C THR A 605 7.49 0.37 13.85
N PHE A 606 6.56 -0.58 13.80
CA PHE A 606 5.38 -0.55 12.93
C PHE A 606 4.09 -0.18 13.66
N LEU A 607 4.15 0.40 14.86
CA LEU A 607 2.97 0.90 15.58
C LEU A 607 2.60 2.32 15.14
N TYR A 608 1.35 2.70 15.39
CA TYR A 608 0.76 3.98 14.99
C TYR A 608 0.77 4.21 13.47
N ASN A 609 0.56 5.45 13.01
CA ASN A 609 0.20 5.73 11.61
C ASN A 609 1.08 6.78 10.90
N ASN A 610 1.91 7.52 11.63
CA ASN A 610 2.80 8.57 11.10
C ASN A 610 3.90 8.92 12.12
N GLU A 611 4.81 9.82 11.75
CA GLU A 611 5.88 10.29 12.63
C GLU A 611 5.34 11.00 13.89
N LYS A 612 4.39 11.94 13.72
CA LYS A 612 3.77 12.68 14.82
C LYS A 612 3.20 11.76 15.91
N SER A 613 2.36 10.79 15.54
CA SER A 613 1.71 9.86 16.49
C SER A 613 2.71 8.95 17.21
N ARG A 614 3.82 8.55 16.55
CA ARG A 614 4.92 7.80 17.19
C ARG A 614 5.69 8.67 18.20
N LEU A 615 5.80 9.98 17.94
CA LEU A 615 6.40 10.96 18.87
C LEU A 615 5.46 11.24 20.05
N ASP A 616 4.19 11.59 19.80
CA ASP A 616 3.17 11.89 20.81
C ASP A 616 3.02 10.72 21.82
N ALA A 617 3.01 9.47 21.32
CA ALA A 617 2.92 8.26 22.14
C ALA A 617 4.24 7.83 22.82
N ARG A 618 5.35 8.53 22.51
CA ARG A 618 6.73 8.28 22.99
C ARG A 618 7.21 6.85 22.76
N VAL A 619 6.98 6.33 21.55
CA VAL A 619 7.25 4.94 21.17
C VAL A 619 8.72 4.56 21.36
N HIS A 620 9.64 5.48 21.05
CA HIS A 620 11.08 5.29 21.18
C HIS A 620 11.56 5.14 22.63
N GLU A 621 10.88 5.77 23.60
CA GLU A 621 11.17 5.63 25.03
C GLU A 621 10.57 4.35 25.63
N ARG A 622 9.44 3.90 25.08
CA ARG A 622 8.54 2.91 25.70
C ARG A 622 8.58 1.52 25.08
N THR A 623 9.25 1.35 23.95
CA THR A 623 9.28 0.09 23.19
C THR A 623 10.63 -0.10 22.50
N ASN A 624 10.94 -1.33 22.11
CA ASN A 624 12.13 -1.62 21.31
C ASN A 624 11.87 -1.48 19.81
N SER A 625 12.89 -1.04 19.07
CA SER A 625 12.91 -1.11 17.61
C SER A 625 13.26 -2.52 17.12
N VAL A 626 12.60 -2.96 16.05
CA VAL A 626 12.90 -4.25 15.38
C VAL A 626 14.29 -4.27 14.74
N TRP A 627 14.82 -3.09 14.39
CA TRP A 627 16.11 -2.96 13.73
C TRP A 627 17.27 -3.41 14.63
N GLY A 628 17.15 -3.20 15.95
CA GLY A 628 18.11 -3.71 16.93
C GLY A 628 18.20 -5.24 16.93
N TYR A 629 17.06 -5.94 16.76
CA TYR A 629 17.03 -7.39 16.58
C TYR A 629 17.70 -7.82 15.27
N PHE A 630 17.44 -7.13 14.16
CA PHE A 630 18.04 -7.45 12.87
C PHE A 630 19.56 -7.25 12.85
N LEU A 631 20.07 -6.14 13.42
CA LEU A 631 21.51 -5.88 13.48
C LEU A 631 22.22 -6.79 14.49
N ALA A 632 21.66 -7.03 15.67
CA ALA A 632 22.22 -7.99 16.63
C ALA A 632 22.29 -9.43 16.09
N ASN A 633 21.48 -9.75 15.08
CA ASN A 633 21.46 -11.05 14.41
C ASN A 633 21.93 -10.99 12.95
N LYS A 634 22.66 -9.93 12.53
CA LYS A 634 22.96 -9.61 11.12
C LYS A 634 23.46 -10.82 10.30
N VAL A 635 24.31 -11.66 10.89
CA VAL A 635 24.86 -12.90 10.28
C VAL A 635 23.78 -13.84 9.74
N GLN A 636 22.60 -13.92 10.35
CA GLN A 636 21.48 -14.76 9.88
C GLN A 636 20.76 -14.16 8.66
N PHE A 637 20.96 -12.87 8.40
CA PHE A 637 20.27 -12.08 7.39
C PHE A 637 21.18 -11.70 6.22
N LEU A 638 22.50 -11.87 6.35
CA LEU A 638 23.44 -11.70 5.25
C LEU A 638 23.20 -12.68 4.09
N ASN A 639 23.42 -12.20 2.88
CA ASN A 639 23.49 -12.95 1.64
C ASN A 639 24.97 -13.31 1.32
N PRO A 640 25.36 -14.59 1.35
CA PRO A 640 26.74 -15.00 1.03
C PRO A 640 27.18 -14.73 -0.42
N GLN A 641 26.26 -14.39 -1.32
CA GLN A 641 26.54 -14.07 -2.72
C GLN A 641 26.62 -12.56 -3.00
N TYR A 642 26.49 -11.71 -1.98
CA TYR A 642 26.48 -10.27 -2.16
C TYR A 642 27.82 -9.74 -2.71
N ASN A 643 27.74 -8.99 -3.81
CA ASN A 643 28.80 -8.11 -4.28
C ASN A 643 28.28 -6.66 -4.30
N GLY A 644 28.90 -5.80 -3.48
CA GLY A 644 28.63 -4.37 -3.39
C GLY A 644 29.41 -3.50 -4.40
N GLU A 645 30.27 -4.09 -5.23
CA GLU A 645 30.96 -3.38 -6.31
C GLU A 645 29.95 -2.77 -7.31
N ILE A 646 30.26 -1.55 -7.75
CA ILE A 646 29.48 -0.79 -8.71
C ILE A 646 30.43 -0.35 -9.83
N ASN A 647 30.13 -0.76 -11.06
CA ASN A 647 30.83 -0.29 -12.24
C ASN A 647 29.82 -0.20 -13.40
N ASP A 648 29.36 1.03 -13.66
CA ASP A 648 28.34 1.31 -14.69
C ASP A 648 28.82 1.01 -16.12
N ASN A 649 30.11 0.71 -16.31
CA ASN A 649 30.68 0.27 -17.60
C ASN A 649 30.75 -1.27 -17.76
N VAL A 650 30.47 -2.04 -16.70
CA VAL A 650 30.62 -3.51 -16.70
C VAL A 650 29.27 -4.19 -16.49
N ARG A 651 28.89 -5.02 -17.46
CA ARG A 651 27.60 -5.70 -17.47
C ARG A 651 27.45 -6.67 -16.31
N GLY A 652 26.41 -6.49 -15.51
CA GLY A 652 26.14 -7.18 -14.23
C GLY A 652 26.57 -6.38 -12.99
N GLN A 653 27.48 -5.42 -13.13
CA GLN A 653 27.96 -4.52 -12.06
C GLN A 653 27.33 -3.12 -12.12
N GLU A 654 26.42 -2.86 -13.07
CA GLU A 654 25.75 -1.57 -13.20
C GLU A 654 24.99 -1.22 -11.91
N ARG A 655 24.93 0.06 -11.57
CA ARG A 655 24.18 0.58 -10.43
C ARG A 655 22.68 0.30 -10.56
N LEU A 656 22.14 0.47 -11.75
CA LEU A 656 20.72 0.37 -12.04
C LEU A 656 20.25 -1.09 -12.13
N LEU A 657 19.17 -1.44 -11.44
CA LEU A 657 18.53 -2.75 -11.53
C LEU A 657 17.09 -2.59 -12.04
N PHE A 658 16.67 -3.48 -12.94
CA PHE A 658 15.29 -3.50 -13.44
C PHE A 658 14.69 -4.92 -13.35
N PRO A 659 13.39 -5.06 -13.06
CA PRO A 659 12.71 -6.34 -13.02
C PRO A 659 12.40 -6.85 -14.43
N LYS A 660 12.52 -8.17 -14.61
CA LYS A 660 11.96 -8.93 -15.74
C LYS A 660 10.53 -9.30 -15.36
N LEU A 661 9.57 -8.57 -15.93
CA LEU A 661 8.15 -8.67 -15.60
C LEU A 661 7.53 -10.03 -16.00
N ASP A 662 8.09 -10.67 -17.03
CA ASP A 662 7.81 -12.03 -17.50
C ASP A 662 8.45 -13.14 -16.63
N LYS A 663 9.09 -12.75 -15.52
CA LYS A 663 9.74 -13.63 -14.54
C LYS A 663 9.30 -13.33 -13.09
N VAL A 664 8.19 -12.62 -12.91
CA VAL A 664 7.52 -12.49 -11.61
C VAL A 664 6.89 -13.84 -11.25
N ARG A 665 7.15 -14.32 -10.02
CA ARG A 665 6.77 -15.65 -9.53
C ARG A 665 6.12 -15.58 -8.15
N TRP A 666 5.51 -16.65 -7.67
CA TRP A 666 5.07 -16.69 -6.26
C TRP A 666 6.25 -16.72 -5.32
N TRP A 667 6.21 -15.87 -4.29
CA TRP A 667 7.06 -15.99 -3.11
C TRP A 667 6.58 -17.18 -2.25
N ASN A 668 6.86 -18.41 -2.70
CA ASN A 668 6.31 -19.64 -2.13
C ASN A 668 6.53 -19.76 -0.61
N ASP A 669 7.72 -19.35 -0.17
CA ASP A 669 8.17 -19.49 1.20
C ASP A 669 7.37 -18.59 2.14
N VAL A 670 6.94 -17.40 1.72
CA VAL A 670 6.13 -16.51 2.58
C VAL A 670 4.76 -17.10 2.90
N PHE A 671 4.17 -17.81 1.93
CA PHE A 671 2.91 -18.55 2.08
C PHE A 671 3.09 -19.94 2.73
N ASN A 672 4.30 -20.27 3.18
CA ASN A 672 4.70 -21.56 3.75
C ASN A 672 4.39 -22.75 2.82
N ARG A 673 4.65 -22.60 1.52
CA ARG A 673 4.50 -23.64 0.48
C ARG A 673 5.84 -23.92 -0.20
N SER A 674 6.00 -25.11 -0.78
CA SER A 674 7.19 -25.41 -1.55
C SER A 674 7.19 -24.66 -2.89
N ASP A 675 8.36 -24.48 -3.50
CA ASP A 675 8.45 -23.86 -4.81
C ASP A 675 7.71 -24.67 -5.90
N ALA A 676 7.72 -26.00 -5.77
CA ALA A 676 6.99 -26.89 -6.68
C ALA A 676 5.46 -26.69 -6.60
N ASP A 677 4.91 -26.48 -5.40
CA ASP A 677 3.47 -26.24 -5.20
C ASP A 677 2.98 -25.01 -5.99
N MET A 678 3.72 -23.90 -5.85
CA MET A 678 3.29 -22.57 -6.29
C MET A 678 3.79 -22.23 -7.72
N ASN A 679 5.04 -22.59 -8.03
CA ASN A 679 5.74 -22.21 -9.26
C ASN A 679 6.11 -23.40 -10.16
N GLY A 680 5.96 -24.64 -9.69
CA GLY A 680 6.15 -25.85 -10.51
C GLY A 680 5.17 -25.92 -11.70
N PRO A 681 5.36 -26.86 -12.65
CA PRO A 681 4.45 -27.04 -13.78
C PRO A 681 3.04 -27.39 -13.31
N SER A 682 2.02 -26.99 -14.07
CA SER A 682 0.66 -27.45 -13.79
C SER A 682 0.57 -28.95 -14.12
N ASN A 683 0.36 -29.78 -13.10
CA ASN A 683 0.23 -31.21 -13.29
C ASN A 683 -1.14 -31.51 -13.90
N ALA A 684 -1.16 -32.00 -15.14
CA ALA A 684 -2.39 -32.48 -15.79
C ALA A 684 -3.09 -33.61 -14.99
N VAL A 685 -2.39 -34.28 -14.07
CA VAL A 685 -2.99 -35.19 -13.06
C VAL A 685 -3.81 -34.39 -12.04
N THR A 686 -3.26 -33.32 -11.47
CA THR A 686 -3.98 -32.43 -10.54
C THR A 686 -5.19 -31.78 -11.23
N GLU A 687 -5.05 -31.37 -12.49
CA GLU A 687 -6.17 -30.85 -13.29
C GLU A 687 -7.25 -31.90 -13.54
N ARG A 688 -6.91 -33.14 -13.91
CA ARG A 688 -7.90 -34.24 -14.09
C ARG A 688 -8.59 -34.70 -12.80
N TYR A 689 -8.03 -34.40 -11.63
CA TYR A 689 -8.59 -34.77 -10.33
C TYR A 689 -9.37 -33.61 -9.67
N LEU A 690 -9.24 -32.38 -10.17
CA LEU A 690 -10.02 -31.20 -9.74
C LEU A 690 -11.08 -30.78 -10.76
N GLY A 691 -10.82 -30.99 -12.06
CA GLY A 691 -11.77 -30.82 -13.15
C GLY A 691 -12.66 -32.06 -13.30
N GLY A 692 -13.79 -32.06 -12.58
CA GLY A 692 -14.75 -33.15 -12.62
C GLY A 692 -15.57 -33.17 -13.91
N ASP A 693 -15.06 -33.81 -14.96
CA ASP A 693 -15.84 -34.20 -16.13
C ASP A 693 -15.36 -35.57 -16.68
N MET A 694 -16.00 -36.66 -16.22
CA MET A 694 -15.81 -38.00 -16.77
C MET A 694 -16.91 -38.31 -17.81
N THR A 695 -16.62 -38.01 -19.07
CA THR A 695 -17.31 -38.67 -20.18
C THR A 695 -16.76 -40.10 -20.32
N PRO A 696 -17.61 -41.16 -20.32
CA PRO A 696 -17.15 -42.54 -20.39
C PRO A 696 -16.69 -42.92 -21.80
N ASP A 697 -15.62 -43.73 -21.86
CA ASP A 697 -14.95 -44.10 -23.11
C ASP A 697 -15.83 -44.91 -24.09
N ARG A 698 -15.68 -44.60 -25.38
CA ARG A 698 -16.08 -45.41 -26.54
C ARG A 698 -14.99 -45.33 -27.62
N GLY A 699 -13.81 -45.86 -27.31
CA GLY A 699 -12.61 -45.65 -28.10
C GLY A 699 -12.53 -46.38 -29.45
N ARG A 700 -11.55 -45.98 -30.27
CA ARG A 700 -10.99 -46.81 -31.36
C ARG A 700 -9.57 -46.38 -31.78
N SER A 701 -8.68 -47.37 -31.79
CA SER A 701 -7.51 -47.54 -32.69
C SER A 701 -6.44 -46.44 -32.87
N SER A 702 -5.29 -46.66 -32.20
CA SER A 702 -3.93 -46.76 -32.82
C SER A 702 -3.24 -45.44 -33.34
N PRO A 703 -1.96 -45.43 -33.81
CA PRO A 703 -0.91 -44.81 -32.97
C PRO A 703 0.18 -43.92 -33.65
N SER A 704 0.64 -42.87 -32.93
CA SER A 704 1.93 -42.14 -33.11
C SER A 704 2.11 -41.30 -34.40
N PRO A 705 3.15 -40.43 -34.56
CA PRO A 705 4.21 -40.02 -33.61
C PRO A 705 4.39 -38.49 -33.38
N ARG A 706 5.20 -38.16 -32.36
CA ARG A 706 6.03 -36.96 -32.00
C ARG A 706 5.85 -35.56 -32.67
N PRO A 707 6.12 -34.46 -31.93
CA PRO A 707 5.83 -33.07 -32.35
C PRO A 707 6.93 -32.38 -33.17
N ASN A 708 6.58 -31.25 -33.80
CA ASN A 708 7.50 -30.29 -34.42
C ASN A 708 7.28 -28.90 -33.80
N PRO A 709 8.29 -28.20 -33.27
CA PRO A 709 8.08 -26.97 -32.49
C PRO A 709 8.12 -25.70 -33.35
N ASN A 710 6.97 -25.06 -33.58
CA ASN A 710 6.89 -23.65 -33.97
C ASN A 710 5.45 -23.11 -33.86
N ASN A 711 5.13 -22.42 -32.75
CA ASN A 711 4.24 -21.26 -32.81
C ASN A 711 4.48 -20.35 -31.59
N LEU A 712 4.72 -19.05 -31.82
CA LEU A 712 4.99 -18.07 -30.78
C LEU A 712 3.68 -17.38 -30.37
N GLY A 713 3.30 -17.50 -29.09
CA GLY A 713 2.16 -16.79 -28.53
C GLY A 713 2.39 -15.28 -28.56
N ILE A 714 1.51 -14.54 -29.24
CA ILE A 714 1.63 -13.09 -29.39
C ILE A 714 1.24 -12.38 -28.10
N ASN A 715 2.12 -11.50 -27.61
CA ASN A 715 1.84 -10.65 -26.44
C ASN A 715 0.85 -9.53 -26.78
N GLN A 716 -0.16 -9.32 -25.94
CA GLN A 716 -0.83 -8.02 -25.83
C GLN A 716 -0.18 -7.20 -24.73
N GLY A 717 0.62 -6.21 -25.11
CA GLY A 717 1.13 -5.19 -24.20
C GLY A 717 0.02 -4.23 -23.77
N VAL A 718 -0.02 -3.87 -22.49
CA VAL A 718 -0.94 -2.85 -21.97
C VAL A 718 -0.43 -1.48 -22.43
N LEU A 719 -1.23 -0.77 -23.23
CA LEU A 719 -0.91 0.60 -23.67
C LEU A 719 -1.12 1.58 -22.52
N THR A 720 -0.02 2.12 -21.97
CA THR A 720 -0.05 3.29 -21.09
C THR A 720 -0.43 4.53 -21.91
N GLY A 721 -1.63 5.06 -21.69
CA GLY A 721 -2.05 6.33 -22.29
C GLY A 721 -1.22 7.50 -21.74
N VAL A 722 -0.36 8.07 -22.58
CA VAL A 722 0.39 9.31 -22.28
C VAL A 722 -0.31 10.46 -22.99
N GLU A 723 -0.93 11.35 -22.22
CA GLU A 723 -1.60 12.53 -22.77
C GLU A 723 -0.58 13.64 -23.06
N THR A 724 -0.48 14.05 -24.33
CA THR A 724 0.25 15.26 -24.76
C THR A 724 -0.73 16.25 -25.36
N ALA A 725 -0.66 17.51 -24.93
CA ALA A 725 -1.67 18.52 -25.25
C ALA A 725 -1.62 19.00 -26.71
N HIS A 726 -2.40 18.37 -27.60
CA HIS A 726 -2.96 18.99 -28.82
C HIS A 726 -4.04 18.11 -29.47
N ALA A 727 -5.32 18.44 -29.26
CA ALA A 727 -6.42 18.30 -30.25
C ALA A 727 -7.78 18.63 -29.59
N ALA A 728 -8.32 19.83 -29.85
CA ALA A 728 -9.69 20.17 -29.48
C ALA A 728 -10.42 20.82 -30.69
N LEU A 729 -11.55 20.21 -31.06
CA LEU A 729 -12.68 20.78 -31.81
C LEU A 729 -12.41 21.64 -33.06
N THR A 730 -12.77 21.11 -34.24
CA THR A 730 -13.43 21.90 -35.30
C THR A 730 -14.15 20.99 -36.30
N VAL A 731 -15.14 21.53 -37.03
CA VAL A 731 -15.98 20.78 -37.99
C VAL A 731 -16.22 21.63 -39.24
N ASN A 732 -15.81 21.16 -40.43
CA ASN A 732 -16.67 21.15 -41.64
C ASN A 732 -16.03 20.57 -42.93
N ARG A 733 -16.83 19.76 -43.64
CA ARG A 733 -17.08 19.73 -45.10
C ARG A 733 -15.93 19.85 -46.14
N THR A 734 -15.59 18.68 -46.71
CA THR A 734 -15.59 18.35 -48.16
C THR A 734 -14.98 19.31 -49.21
N SER A 735 -13.91 18.86 -49.89
CA SER A 735 -13.91 18.63 -51.36
C SER A 735 -12.61 17.94 -51.84
N SER A 736 -12.65 17.39 -53.06
CA SER A 736 -11.57 16.70 -53.80
C SER A 736 -11.81 16.99 -55.32
N PRO A 737 -10.93 16.69 -56.32
CA PRO A 737 -10.09 15.47 -56.45
C PRO A 737 -8.73 15.58 -57.21
N THR A 738 -7.99 14.44 -57.30
CA THR A 738 -6.94 14.08 -58.32
C THR A 738 -5.67 14.95 -58.45
N ARG A 739 -4.43 14.48 -58.69
CA ARG A 739 -3.73 13.17 -58.92
C ARG A 739 -2.19 13.44 -58.70
N VAL A 740 -1.16 12.59 -58.81
CA VAL A 740 -0.85 11.25 -59.39
C VAL A 740 0.03 10.43 -58.41
N VAL A 741 0.37 9.19 -58.79
CA VAL A 741 1.20 8.14 -58.15
C VAL A 741 2.72 8.41 -58.12
N SER A 742 3.41 8.12 -57.00
CA SER A 742 4.54 7.15 -56.94
C SER A 742 5.02 6.81 -55.50
N ASN A 743 5.50 5.57 -55.33
CA ASN A 743 5.89 4.83 -54.11
C ASN A 743 6.49 5.60 -52.90
N GLY A 744 6.03 5.25 -51.67
CA GLY A 744 6.82 5.49 -50.45
C GLY A 744 6.09 5.41 -49.10
N ALA A 745 6.04 4.22 -48.47
CA ALA A 745 5.78 3.97 -47.05
C ALA A 745 4.39 4.30 -46.42
N VAL A 746 4.21 3.81 -45.18
CA VAL A 746 3.19 4.12 -44.14
C VAL A 746 1.69 4.08 -44.51
N ALA A 747 0.96 3.07 -43.96
CA ALA A 747 -0.29 3.26 -43.17
C ALA A 747 -0.98 1.91 -42.90
N GLY A 748 -1.27 1.60 -41.63
CA GLY A 748 -1.96 0.36 -41.22
C GLY A 748 -3.12 0.63 -40.27
N PHE A 749 -4.11 1.44 -40.68
CA PHE A 749 -5.23 1.83 -39.80
C PHE A 749 -6.54 2.16 -40.56
N ALA A 750 -7.10 1.23 -41.34
CA ALA A 750 -8.36 1.45 -42.06
C ALA A 750 -9.20 0.21 -42.45
N THR A 751 -9.37 -0.79 -41.58
CA THR A 751 -10.41 -1.84 -41.77
C THR A 751 -10.82 -2.52 -40.46
N LEU A 752 -12.02 -2.23 -39.96
CA LEU A 752 -12.97 -3.18 -39.35
C LEU A 752 -14.19 -2.43 -38.79
N ARG A 753 -15.14 -2.13 -39.67
CA ARG A 753 -16.53 -1.86 -39.29
C ARG A 753 -17.41 -2.71 -40.20
N ASP A 754 -18.43 -3.31 -39.59
CA ASP A 754 -19.48 -4.15 -40.19
C ASP A 754 -18.98 -5.46 -40.86
N GLY A 755 -19.22 -6.59 -40.18
CA GLY A 755 -18.71 -7.90 -40.59
C GLY A 755 -19.24 -9.11 -39.80
N ILE A 756 -20.38 -9.00 -39.11
CA ILE A 756 -21.04 -10.13 -38.44
C ILE A 756 -22.46 -10.30 -38.99
N ALA A 757 -22.58 -11.02 -40.10
CA ALA A 757 -23.83 -11.56 -40.61
C ALA A 757 -23.54 -12.78 -41.49
N GLY A 758 -24.14 -13.94 -41.17
CA GLY A 758 -24.17 -15.10 -42.07
C GLY A 758 -23.50 -16.38 -41.56
N LEU A 759 -24.12 -17.06 -40.58
CA LEU A 759 -24.26 -18.52 -40.45
C LEU A 759 -24.99 -18.84 -39.11
N GLY A 760 -26.16 -19.48 -39.06
CA GLY A 760 -27.00 -19.93 -40.17
C GLY A 760 -28.00 -21.06 -39.87
N LEU A 761 -28.74 -21.04 -38.75
CA LEU A 761 -29.75 -22.05 -38.36
C LEU A 761 -30.84 -21.40 -37.47
N GLY A 762 -32.16 -21.60 -37.63
CA GLY A 762 -32.88 -22.20 -38.76
C GLY A 762 -34.37 -22.54 -38.49
N LYS A 763 -35.31 -21.62 -38.85
CA LYS A 763 -36.81 -21.78 -38.85
C LYS A 763 -37.48 -21.88 -37.46
N GLY A 764 -38.73 -21.40 -37.26
CA GLY A 764 -39.62 -20.62 -38.14
C GLY A 764 -41.09 -20.58 -37.64
N LYS A 765 -41.99 -19.93 -38.42
CA LYS A 765 -43.45 -19.63 -38.18
C LYS A 765 -43.72 -18.42 -37.26
N SER A 766 -44.67 -17.51 -37.52
CA SER A 766 -45.50 -17.27 -38.74
C SER A 766 -46.09 -15.84 -38.79
N ALA A 767 -46.41 -15.34 -40.00
CA ALA A 767 -47.53 -14.47 -40.44
C ALA A 767 -48.03 -13.26 -39.58
N SER A 768 -48.50 -12.12 -40.12
CA SER A 768 -48.62 -11.61 -41.52
C SER A 768 -49.15 -10.16 -41.59
N GLY A 769 -48.68 -9.38 -42.59
CA GLY A 769 -49.37 -8.19 -43.15
C GLY A 769 -49.34 -6.88 -42.34
N SER A 770 -49.68 -5.71 -42.90
CA SER A 770 -49.75 -5.31 -44.33
C SER A 770 -49.94 -3.78 -44.48
N SER A 771 -49.38 -3.21 -45.57
CA SER A 771 -49.88 -2.03 -46.34
C SER A 771 -50.21 -0.67 -45.66
N SER A 772 -49.46 0.36 -46.08
CA SER A 772 -49.92 1.71 -46.50
C SER A 772 -50.80 2.62 -45.61
N GLY A 773 -50.41 3.88 -45.47
CA GLY A 773 -51.26 5.00 -45.00
C GLY A 773 -50.45 6.30 -44.88
N ALA A 774 -51.07 7.48 -45.04
CA ALA A 774 -50.36 8.77 -45.07
C ALA A 774 -51.04 9.86 -44.23
N ASN A 775 -50.24 10.85 -43.80
CA ASN A 775 -50.58 12.15 -43.21
C ASN A 775 -51.51 12.23 -41.98
N GLY A 776 -51.00 12.85 -40.91
CA GLY A 776 -51.76 13.27 -39.74
C GLY A 776 -50.81 13.70 -38.62
N GLY A 777 -50.59 15.01 -38.45
CA GLY A 777 -49.60 15.52 -37.49
C GLY A 777 -50.14 15.68 -36.08
N ASN A 778 -49.31 15.41 -35.06
CA ASN A 778 -49.53 15.89 -33.70
C ASN A 778 -48.19 16.05 -32.94
N SER A 779 -48.22 16.81 -31.84
CA SER A 779 -47.05 17.32 -31.11
C SER A 779 -46.25 16.27 -30.30
N PRO A 780 -44.99 16.55 -29.89
CA PRO A 780 -44.00 15.49 -29.62
C PRO A 780 -44.02 14.91 -28.20
N ALA A 781 -43.60 13.65 -28.07
CA ALA A 781 -43.34 12.94 -26.81
C ALA A 781 -41.85 12.54 -26.68
N SER A 782 -41.26 12.72 -25.49
CA SER A 782 -39.81 12.61 -25.28
C SER A 782 -39.28 11.17 -25.26
N TRP A 783 -38.14 10.93 -25.91
CA TRP A 783 -37.33 9.71 -25.73
C TRP A 783 -36.16 9.95 -24.75
N LYS A 784 -36.46 10.01 -23.45
CA LYS A 784 -35.45 9.85 -22.38
C LYS A 784 -35.35 8.37 -21.99
N GLY A 785 -34.35 7.66 -22.51
CA GLY A 785 -34.27 6.20 -22.30
C GLY A 785 -32.95 5.53 -22.68
N LYS A 786 -31.79 6.11 -22.35
CA LYS A 786 -30.49 5.40 -22.40
C LYS A 786 -29.31 5.98 -21.58
N GLY A 787 -29.44 7.15 -20.96
CA GLY A 787 -28.42 7.67 -20.03
C GLY A 787 -28.46 7.04 -18.63
N ARG A 788 -29.65 6.64 -18.16
CA ARG A 788 -29.90 6.30 -16.76
C ARG A 788 -29.17 5.06 -16.22
N GLU A 789 -28.87 4.07 -17.04
CA GLU A 789 -28.14 2.88 -16.55
C GLU A 789 -26.67 3.22 -16.24
N MET A 790 -26.03 4.05 -17.07
CA MET A 790 -24.66 4.52 -16.84
C MET A 790 -24.59 5.54 -15.68
N GLU A 791 -25.62 6.37 -15.54
CA GLU A 791 -25.79 7.33 -14.44
C GLU A 791 -26.01 6.64 -13.08
N VAL A 792 -26.80 5.56 -13.03
CA VAL A 792 -27.05 4.77 -11.81
C VAL A 792 -25.84 3.94 -11.38
N GLU A 793 -25.09 3.36 -12.32
CA GLU A 793 -23.85 2.64 -12.00
C GLU A 793 -22.80 3.61 -11.41
N MET A 794 -22.64 4.79 -12.03
CA MET A 794 -21.77 5.87 -11.53
C MET A 794 -22.22 6.42 -10.17
N GLN A 795 -23.53 6.54 -9.92
CA GLN A 795 -24.08 6.95 -8.63
C GLN A 795 -23.82 5.91 -7.53
N ARG A 796 -23.90 4.61 -7.83
CA ARG A 796 -23.50 3.54 -6.89
C ARG A 796 -22.02 3.58 -6.54
N GLU A 797 -21.13 3.81 -7.51
CA GLU A 797 -19.71 4.01 -7.21
C GLU A 797 -19.47 5.28 -6.38
N LEU A 798 -20.21 6.36 -6.64
CA LEU A 798 -20.16 7.59 -5.83
C LEU A 798 -20.62 7.35 -4.38
N GLU A 799 -21.72 6.63 -4.15
CA GLU A 799 -22.21 6.32 -2.80
C GLU A 799 -21.19 5.50 -2.00
N ILE A 800 -20.60 4.46 -2.63
CA ILE A 800 -19.58 3.61 -2.01
C ILE A 800 -18.32 4.44 -1.66
N GLN A 801 -17.87 5.34 -2.55
CA GLN A 801 -16.69 6.17 -2.30
C GLN A 801 -16.95 7.35 -1.35
N THR A 802 -18.18 7.86 -1.28
CA THR A 802 -18.57 8.99 -0.41
C THR A 802 -18.86 8.54 1.03
N SER A 803 -19.31 7.30 1.22
CA SER A 803 -19.47 6.69 2.56
C SER A 803 -18.17 6.77 3.38
N CYS A 804 -17.02 6.56 2.73
CA CYS A 804 -15.69 6.67 3.32
C CYS A 804 -15.28 8.08 3.80
N ILE A 805 -16.15 9.10 3.70
CA ILE A 805 -15.90 10.47 4.17
C ILE A 805 -16.70 10.82 5.44
N LYS A 806 -17.77 10.06 5.78
CA LYS A 806 -18.78 10.46 6.79
C LYS A 806 -18.85 9.60 8.06
N PHE A 807 -17.75 9.00 8.54
CA PHE A 807 -17.74 8.25 9.80
C PHE A 807 -16.54 8.54 10.74
N THR A 808 -16.40 9.81 11.15
CA THR A 808 -15.72 10.20 12.40
C THR A 808 -16.55 11.26 13.12
N GLY A 809 -17.31 10.85 14.14
CA GLY A 809 -18.15 11.74 14.95
C GLY A 809 -19.19 10.95 15.73
N PHE A 810 -19.15 11.02 17.07
CA PHE A 810 -20.10 10.35 17.95
C PHE A 810 -21.24 11.31 18.36
N SER A 811 -22.46 10.78 18.43
CA SER A 811 -23.60 11.38 19.14
C SER A 811 -23.53 10.95 20.63
N THR A 812 -24.22 11.50 21.63
CA THR A 812 -25.64 11.91 21.71
C THR A 812 -25.94 12.80 22.93
N ALA A 813 -26.98 13.68 22.81
CA ALA A 813 -27.96 14.01 23.88
C ALA A 813 -27.46 14.77 25.16
N ASN A 814 -28.25 15.56 25.90
CA ASN A 814 -29.61 16.14 25.68
C ASN A 814 -29.85 17.31 26.67
N VAL A 815 -31.08 17.85 26.65
CA VAL A 815 -31.77 18.69 27.68
C VAL A 815 -31.78 20.20 27.41
N SER A 816 -32.92 20.66 26.87
CA SER A 816 -33.42 22.03 27.02
C SER A 816 -34.06 22.22 28.41
N ARG A 817 -34.03 23.44 28.94
CA ARG A 817 -35.13 23.93 29.80
C ARG A 817 -35.19 25.46 29.86
N ASP A 818 -36.36 26.01 29.57
CA ASP A 818 -36.64 27.44 29.59
C ASP A 818 -36.79 28.04 30.99
N MET A 819 -36.75 29.37 31.01
CA MET A 819 -37.09 30.23 32.14
C MET A 819 -38.43 29.90 32.80
N VAL A 820 -38.42 29.78 34.13
CA VAL A 820 -39.55 30.23 34.97
C VAL A 820 -38.98 31.04 36.15
N ALA A 821 -39.61 32.16 36.48
CA ALA A 821 -39.18 33.09 37.53
C ALA A 821 -39.43 32.56 38.95
N ILE A 822 -38.81 33.19 39.98
CA ILE A 822 -39.49 33.79 41.16
C ILE A 822 -38.50 34.30 42.25
N LYS A 823 -38.70 35.56 42.68
CA LYS A 823 -38.40 36.20 44.00
C LYS A 823 -37.01 36.13 44.66
N SER A 824 -36.43 37.32 44.83
CA SER A 824 -35.84 37.91 46.06
C SER A 824 -34.95 37.08 47.02
N GLY A 825 -33.70 37.53 47.20
CA GLY A 825 -32.85 37.20 48.34
C GLY A 825 -31.74 38.26 48.53
N VAL A 826 -31.46 38.64 49.78
CA VAL A 826 -30.43 39.64 50.16
C VAL A 826 -29.19 38.92 50.74
N PHE A 827 -28.11 39.67 50.99
CA PHE A 827 -26.83 39.30 51.62
C PHE A 827 -25.77 38.64 50.70
N ARG A 828 -24.45 38.90 50.87
CA ARG A 828 -23.71 40.04 51.47
C ARG A 828 -22.23 39.90 51.05
N ILE A 829 -21.51 41.01 50.83
CA ILE A 829 -20.10 40.99 50.41
C ILE A 829 -19.17 41.24 51.62
N GLU A 830 -18.17 40.38 51.78
CA GLU A 830 -16.87 40.59 52.44
C GLU A 830 -15.89 39.60 51.75
N LYS A 831 -14.87 40.07 51.00
CA LYS A 831 -13.45 40.33 51.43
C LYS A 831 -12.76 39.06 51.98
N THR A 832 -11.52 38.71 51.59
CA THR A 832 -10.30 39.55 51.45
C THR A 832 -9.22 38.90 50.54
N ASN A 833 -8.31 39.74 50.00
CA ASN A 833 -6.89 39.47 49.61
C ASN A 833 -6.59 38.34 48.58
N LEU A 834 -5.83 38.53 47.49
CA LEU A 834 -4.91 39.60 47.04
C LEU A 834 -3.64 39.79 47.90
N VAL A 835 -2.54 39.15 47.50
CA VAL A 835 -1.47 39.77 46.69
C VAL A 835 -1.21 38.86 45.49
#